data_AF-A0AAE3FJY4-F1
#
_entry.id   AF-A0AAE3FJY4-F1
#
_cell.length_a   1.000
_cell.length_b   1.000
_cell.length_c   1.000
_cell.angle_alpha   90.00
_cell.angle_beta   90.00
_cell.angle_gamma   90.00
#
_symmetry.space_group_name_H-M   'P 1'
#
loop_
_entity.id
_entity.type
_entity.pdbx_description
1 polymer ?
#
loop_
_entity_poly.entity_id
_entity_poly.type
_entity_poly.pdbx_seq_one_letter_code
_entity_poly.pdbx_strand_id
1 'polypeptide(L)'
;MKKRLMLMLAIIMTAGQVLSGCSQGGTSGGTDSTSGSAVNTAAPDSAISLDAGEYRLSLARSGEKYRVRICRGEDELFSSCDPVTLSLVKTSAKQKNIKTGYDSVKPDGESLVCSAELTSDDGAKVLFTDTYTAIKGMFVIKRKVCVAAAGDSYTGFSTSYSVGESENAGVKNYEFFIPSVIYRDSEYMKSGSVMSRLTSGNYVKETRCGTPLAMLRNKKSGAYISLAHIFPEISAGENLYGKSFAVSDSQKYGSIGYELKEKAQVRYIYPSYEAPVTYEGVGVSARYHSLTAGAEQKYTLSITVGTAGLYNDAMVHSYLSVQPLCNVASPTTEPEKTYAANMELYEKLFLEYKGTGDTFSCGLPFAVNVRDFSKFYAVSFQIGFIGAQTAIASELIREGTVNGNAAALEKGRKILDFWTSDWVYKGAFPPSWWNPSEGTYGGGRSTGYPSFLRTTVDGAEGILNACIYAKAAGIDCSQWEKALKKMGASLVRVQNSDGSFYRAYNVDGSVCTDTSSDAYQGRSKLNTPVAVRFLCNMYRFTGDVKYKNAAMKAADYCYNELYLGIGKYVGGTPDNPNVPDKEASVFALYAFSAIYDLTGDEKYARALEHAAVSAMSWVYTYDFPVTYSLTTEYDSLNIFKNGGTAGWSIIATGHSAIDVFGSNAYYELFRQYVRTGNSAYLTVSRLLENNLRSAMDLSGKRDYRYPGFSLEACNTADMIFYTAENGVWLPWISAAFIEPMLRLNDTFGQMSTLTLTKKYDPDTLRKMLNGN
;
A
#
# COMPACT_ATOMS: atom_id res chain seq x y z
N MET A 1 11.00 -19.95 -23.05
CA MET A 1 10.83 -18.54 -22.63
C MET A 1 10.18 -17.64 -23.68
N LYS A 2 10.66 -17.57 -24.96
CA LYS A 2 10.05 -16.71 -26.01
C LYS A 2 8.54 -16.93 -26.27
N LYS A 3 8.03 -18.18 -26.19
CA LYS A 3 6.59 -18.48 -26.34
C LYS A 3 5.71 -18.01 -25.16
N ARG A 4 6.24 -17.92 -23.93
CA ARG A 4 5.47 -17.45 -22.75
C ARG A 4 5.30 -15.93 -22.74
N LEU A 5 6.30 -15.19 -23.22
CA LEU A 5 6.26 -13.73 -23.31
C LEU A 5 5.29 -13.24 -24.41
N MET A 6 5.25 -13.92 -25.56
CA MET A 6 4.26 -13.65 -26.62
C MET A 6 2.84 -14.03 -26.22
N LEU A 7 2.66 -15.12 -25.45
CA LEU A 7 1.32 -15.53 -24.96
C LEU A 7 0.78 -14.55 -23.90
N MET A 8 1.64 -13.99 -23.04
CA MET A 8 1.24 -12.95 -22.07
C MET A 8 0.87 -11.63 -22.75
N LEU A 9 1.59 -11.22 -23.80
CA LEU A 9 1.24 -10.04 -24.60
C LEU A 9 -0.05 -10.23 -25.41
N ALA A 10 -0.33 -11.46 -25.89
CA ALA A 10 -1.57 -11.78 -26.61
C ALA A 10 -2.81 -11.85 -25.69
N ILE A 11 -2.66 -12.35 -24.45
CA ILE A 11 -3.76 -12.39 -23.46
C ILE A 11 -4.18 -10.98 -23.01
N ILE A 12 -3.26 -10.02 -23.03
CA ILE A 12 -3.56 -8.60 -22.74
C ILE A 12 -4.35 -7.93 -23.89
N MET A 13 -4.34 -8.50 -25.10
CA MET A 13 -5.13 -7.99 -26.24
C MET A 13 -6.53 -8.59 -26.34
N THR A 14 -6.77 -9.82 -25.87
CA THR A 14 -8.07 -10.50 -26.04
C THR A 14 -9.06 -10.29 -24.89
N ALA A 15 -8.61 -9.83 -23.71
CA ALA A 15 -9.50 -9.55 -22.58
C ALA A 15 -10.30 -8.24 -22.69
N GLY A 16 -10.08 -7.44 -23.75
CA GLY A 16 -10.76 -6.14 -23.98
C GLY A 16 -11.85 -6.14 -25.05
N GLN A 17 -12.19 -7.30 -25.65
CA GLN A 17 -13.20 -7.39 -26.71
C GLN A 17 -14.44 -8.20 -26.28
N VAL A 18 -15.07 -7.83 -25.17
CA VAL A 18 -16.52 -8.05 -24.97
C VAL A 18 -17.03 -6.89 -24.13
N LEU A 19 -18.10 -6.22 -24.60
CA LEU A 19 -18.77 -5.03 -24.06
C LEU A 19 -18.42 -3.70 -24.76
N SER A 20 -18.76 -3.62 -26.05
CA SER A 20 -19.19 -2.36 -26.66
C SER A 20 -20.58 -2.56 -27.26
N GLY A 21 -21.60 -2.01 -26.61
CA GLY A 21 -22.98 -2.09 -27.10
C GLY A 21 -24.01 -1.55 -26.11
N CYS A 22 -24.17 -0.23 -26.08
CA CYS A 22 -25.45 0.50 -26.03
C CYS A 22 -25.32 1.87 -25.34
N SER A 23 -25.12 2.93 -26.12
CA SER A 23 -25.82 4.19 -25.94
C SER A 23 -25.80 5.00 -27.25
N GLN A 24 -26.97 5.19 -27.84
CA GLN A 24 -27.20 6.16 -28.92
C GLN A 24 -27.81 7.43 -28.31
N GLY A 25 -27.34 8.59 -28.76
CA GLY A 25 -28.06 9.85 -28.65
C GLY A 25 -27.17 11.09 -28.56
N GLY A 26 -26.64 11.57 -29.70
CA GLY A 26 -26.06 12.92 -29.77
C GLY A 26 -24.91 13.05 -30.77
N THR A 27 -25.21 13.53 -31.97
CA THR A 27 -24.32 13.76 -33.11
C THR A 27 -23.36 14.94 -32.93
N SER A 28 -22.05 14.74 -33.14
CA SER A 28 -21.22 15.52 -34.08
C SER A 28 -19.78 14.98 -34.09
N GLY A 29 -19.23 14.80 -35.30
CA GLY A 29 -18.12 13.90 -35.59
C GLY A 29 -16.73 14.33 -35.09
N GLY A 30 -16.00 13.34 -34.59
CA GLY A 30 -14.55 13.29 -34.50
C GLY A 30 -14.12 11.85 -34.77
N THR A 31 -13.24 11.65 -35.74
CA THR A 31 -12.75 10.34 -36.17
C THR A 31 -12.00 9.62 -35.05
N ASP A 32 -12.49 8.46 -34.62
CA ASP A 32 -11.77 7.50 -33.77
C ASP A 32 -10.57 6.95 -34.55
N SER A 33 -9.37 7.40 -34.19
CA SER A 33 -8.11 6.79 -34.65
C SER A 33 -7.72 5.70 -33.66
N THR A 34 -7.85 4.44 -34.07
CA THR A 34 -7.10 3.33 -33.49
C THR A 34 -5.61 3.64 -33.54
N SER A 35 -5.00 3.98 -32.40
CA SER A 35 -3.58 4.30 -32.30
C SER A 35 -2.73 3.04 -32.51
N GLY A 36 -2.35 2.78 -33.76
CA GLY A 36 -1.27 1.86 -34.09
C GLY A 36 0.07 2.43 -33.63
N SER A 37 0.93 1.55 -33.11
CA SER A 37 2.35 1.79 -32.90
C SER A 37 3.01 2.05 -34.27
N ALA A 38 3.68 3.19 -34.45
CA ALA A 38 4.36 3.53 -35.70
C ALA A 38 5.80 3.98 -35.41
N VAL A 39 6.76 3.30 -36.03
CA VAL A 39 8.16 3.75 -36.08
C VAL A 39 8.28 4.69 -37.27
N ASN A 40 8.61 5.96 -37.01
CA ASN A 40 8.81 6.95 -38.07
C ASN A 40 10.29 6.98 -38.46
N THR A 41 10.58 6.62 -39.71
CA THR A 41 11.90 6.74 -40.32
C THR A 41 11.84 7.79 -41.44
N ALA A 42 12.33 8.99 -41.18
CA ALA A 42 12.64 9.96 -42.24
C ALA A 42 14.16 10.08 -42.43
N ALA A 43 14.60 10.90 -43.39
CA ALA A 43 15.95 11.05 -43.96
C ALA A 43 17.17 10.92 -43.00
N PRO A 44 18.41 10.72 -43.53
CA PRO A 44 19.61 10.29 -42.77
C PRO A 44 20.04 11.14 -41.55
N ASP A 45 19.42 12.30 -41.34
CA ASP A 45 19.66 13.23 -40.23
C ASP A 45 18.41 13.48 -39.33
N SER A 46 17.31 12.76 -39.53
CA SER A 46 16.10 12.90 -38.71
C SER A 46 16.11 11.94 -37.50
N ALA A 47 15.60 12.40 -36.36
CA ALA A 47 15.57 11.59 -35.14
C ALA A 47 14.64 10.38 -35.29
N ILE A 48 15.13 9.19 -34.92
CA ILE A 48 14.33 7.96 -34.92
C ILE A 48 13.46 7.97 -33.65
N SER A 49 12.15 7.73 -33.78
CA SER A 49 11.21 7.92 -32.67
C SER A 49 10.16 6.83 -32.49
N LEU A 50 9.58 6.80 -31.29
CA LEU A 50 8.39 6.04 -30.89
C LEU A 50 7.35 7.02 -30.36
N ASP A 51 6.11 6.84 -30.79
CA ASP A 51 4.97 7.62 -30.29
C ASP A 51 4.15 6.80 -29.29
N ALA A 52 3.74 7.42 -28.19
CA ALA A 52 2.87 6.86 -27.17
C ALA A 52 1.83 7.91 -26.76
N GLY A 53 0.69 7.91 -27.46
CA GLY A 53 -0.31 8.97 -27.31
C GLY A 53 0.22 10.31 -27.82
N GLU A 54 0.12 11.37 -27.01
CA GLU A 54 0.63 12.70 -27.35
C GLU A 54 2.15 12.89 -27.11
N TYR A 55 2.82 11.88 -26.55
CA TYR A 55 4.24 11.94 -26.23
C TYR A 55 5.07 11.16 -27.25
N ARG A 56 6.22 11.72 -27.60
CA ARG A 56 7.19 11.12 -28.53
C ARG A 56 8.53 10.92 -27.84
N LEU A 57 8.99 9.67 -27.76
CA LEU A 57 10.36 9.35 -27.41
C LEU A 57 11.20 9.36 -28.69
N SER A 58 12.25 10.17 -28.74
CA SER A 58 13.17 10.24 -29.88
C SER A 58 14.61 10.02 -29.45
N LEU A 59 15.37 9.34 -30.31
CA LEU A 59 16.80 9.13 -30.16
C LEU A 59 17.50 10.13 -31.08
N ALA A 60 17.95 11.24 -30.50
CA ALA A 60 18.53 12.34 -31.24
C ALA A 60 20.06 12.32 -31.13
N ARG A 61 20.76 12.67 -32.20
CA ARG A 61 22.22 12.87 -32.14
C ARG A 61 22.58 14.03 -31.20
N SER A 62 23.63 13.83 -30.42
CA SER A 62 24.25 14.80 -29.52
C SER A 62 25.76 14.60 -29.61
N GLY A 63 26.40 15.30 -30.56
CA GLY A 63 27.78 15.03 -30.95
C GLY A 63 27.90 13.69 -31.68
N GLU A 64 28.81 12.83 -31.21
CA GLU A 64 29.03 11.49 -31.78
C GLU A 64 28.10 10.41 -31.21
N LYS A 65 27.33 10.73 -30.16
CA LYS A 65 26.44 9.79 -29.48
C LYS A 65 24.97 10.15 -29.72
N TYR A 66 24.06 9.24 -29.39
CA TYR A 66 22.61 9.49 -29.33
C TYR A 66 22.14 9.66 -27.89
N ARG A 67 21.27 10.64 -27.69
CA ARG A 67 20.57 10.92 -26.42
C ARG A 67 19.09 10.57 -26.52
N VAL A 68 18.45 10.38 -25.38
CA VAL A 68 16.99 10.21 -25.27
C VAL A 68 16.33 11.57 -25.08
N ARG A 69 15.26 11.85 -25.82
CA ARG A 69 14.36 12.99 -25.63
C ARG A 69 12.92 12.49 -25.57
N ILE A 70 12.12 13.03 -24.67
CA ILE A 70 10.66 12.80 -24.63
C ILE A 70 9.99 14.15 -24.78
N CYS A 71 9.25 14.31 -25.88
CA CYS A 71 8.63 15.56 -26.27
C CYS A 71 7.10 15.45 -26.27
N ARG A 72 6.43 16.59 -26.11
CA ARG A 72 5.01 16.78 -26.45
C ARG A 72 4.93 17.87 -27.51
N GLY A 73 4.58 17.50 -28.74
CA GLY A 73 4.80 18.39 -29.88
C GLY A 73 6.30 18.71 -30.04
N GLU A 74 6.64 19.99 -30.12
CA GLU A 74 8.02 20.48 -30.22
C GLU A 74 8.70 20.67 -28.84
N ASP A 75 7.93 20.65 -27.75
CA ASP A 75 8.44 20.91 -26.41
C ASP A 75 9.15 19.68 -25.85
N GLU A 76 10.44 19.82 -25.55
CA GLU A 76 11.22 18.79 -24.86
C GLU A 76 11.00 18.85 -23.35
N LEU A 77 10.22 17.91 -22.82
CA LEU A 77 9.90 17.85 -21.40
C LEU A 77 10.97 17.07 -20.62
N PHE A 78 11.41 15.94 -21.18
CA PHE A 78 12.37 15.05 -20.51
C PHE A 78 13.51 14.64 -21.44
N SER A 79 14.66 14.37 -20.85
CA SER A 79 15.86 14.02 -21.59
C SER A 79 16.81 13.14 -20.78
N SER A 80 17.69 12.45 -21.50
CA SER A 80 18.87 11.81 -20.94
C SER A 80 19.99 11.85 -21.96
N CYS A 81 21.03 12.66 -21.69
CA CYS A 81 22.26 12.67 -22.48
C CYS A 81 23.09 11.40 -22.24
N ASP A 82 22.97 10.83 -21.03
CA ASP A 82 23.73 9.68 -20.58
C ASP A 82 22.83 8.55 -20.06
N PRO A 83 21.97 7.97 -20.93
CA PRO A 83 21.08 6.87 -20.54
C PRO A 83 21.86 5.63 -20.09
N VAL A 84 23.14 5.51 -20.45
CA VAL A 84 24.04 4.41 -20.07
C VAL A 84 25.01 4.89 -19.00
N THR A 85 24.93 4.29 -17.81
CA THR A 85 25.89 4.49 -16.73
C THR A 85 26.43 3.15 -16.24
N LEU A 86 27.76 3.03 -16.20
CA LEU A 86 28.53 1.93 -15.63
C LEU A 86 29.25 2.43 -14.38
N SER A 87 29.01 1.79 -13.23
CA SER A 87 29.73 2.04 -11.99
C SER A 87 30.68 0.89 -11.74
N LEU A 88 31.96 1.18 -11.58
CA LEU A 88 33.01 0.20 -11.36
C LEU A 88 33.57 0.35 -9.95
N VAL A 89 33.88 -0.78 -9.32
CA VAL A 89 34.50 -0.83 -8.00
C VAL A 89 35.66 -1.80 -7.96
N LYS A 90 36.62 -1.48 -7.11
CA LYS A 90 37.68 -2.41 -6.69
C LYS A 90 37.21 -3.14 -5.43
N THR A 91 38.14 -3.60 -4.61
CA THR A 91 37.86 -4.19 -3.27
C THR A 91 37.36 -3.18 -2.22
N SER A 92 37.16 -1.91 -2.58
CA SER A 92 36.63 -0.86 -1.69
C SER A 92 35.39 -0.20 -2.30
N ALA A 93 34.57 0.44 -1.45
CA ALA A 93 33.29 1.03 -1.84
C ALA A 93 33.38 2.30 -2.72
N LYS A 94 34.59 2.76 -3.09
CA LYS A 94 34.75 3.95 -3.94
C LYS A 94 34.40 3.61 -5.39
N GLN A 95 33.24 4.09 -5.83
CA GLN A 95 32.77 3.94 -7.20
C GLN A 95 33.52 4.86 -8.16
N LYS A 96 33.84 4.33 -9.35
CA LYS A 96 34.12 5.12 -10.54
C LYS A 96 32.95 5.00 -11.50
N ASN A 97 32.33 6.13 -11.84
CA ASN A 97 31.19 6.16 -12.74
C ASN A 97 31.61 6.62 -14.13
N ILE A 98 31.21 5.86 -15.14
CA ILE A 98 31.38 6.17 -16.56
C ILE A 98 29.99 6.30 -17.16
N LYS A 99 29.73 7.42 -17.84
CA LYS A 99 28.43 7.81 -18.38
C LYS A 99 28.53 8.08 -19.88
N THR A 100 27.55 7.65 -20.66
CA THR A 100 27.54 7.89 -22.11
C THR A 100 26.15 7.79 -22.74
N GLY A 101 26.02 8.37 -23.93
CA GLY A 101 24.91 8.12 -24.87
C GLY A 101 25.14 6.87 -25.72
N TYR A 102 24.19 6.57 -26.61
CA TYR A 102 24.31 5.39 -27.49
C TYR A 102 25.25 5.65 -28.67
N ASP A 103 25.98 4.62 -29.09
CA ASP A 103 26.80 4.59 -30.30
C ASP A 103 25.96 4.40 -31.56
N SER A 104 24.91 3.59 -31.48
CA SER A 104 24.04 3.31 -32.62
C SER A 104 22.60 3.13 -32.19
N VAL A 105 21.69 3.43 -33.11
CA VAL A 105 20.24 3.24 -32.98
C VAL A 105 19.75 2.61 -34.27
N LYS A 106 19.01 1.51 -34.17
CA LYS A 106 18.45 0.78 -35.30
C LYS A 106 16.98 0.45 -35.03
N PRO A 107 16.07 0.74 -35.97
CA PRO A 107 14.72 0.18 -35.94
C PRO A 107 14.76 -1.36 -35.99
N ASP A 108 13.90 -2.01 -35.21
CA ASP A 108 13.64 -3.45 -35.24
C ASP A 108 12.12 -3.67 -35.06
N GLY A 109 11.41 -3.74 -36.20
CA GLY A 109 9.94 -3.75 -36.20
C GLY A 109 9.35 -2.51 -35.54
N GLU A 110 8.55 -2.71 -34.48
CA GLU A 110 7.93 -1.66 -33.66
C GLU A 110 8.81 -1.18 -32.50
N SER A 111 10.09 -1.54 -32.50
CA SER A 111 11.02 -1.22 -31.42
C SER A 111 12.26 -0.50 -31.93
N LEU A 112 12.94 0.20 -31.04
CA LEU A 112 14.23 0.84 -31.31
C LEU A 112 15.33 0.17 -30.50
N VAL A 113 16.32 -0.38 -31.17
CA VAL A 113 17.47 -1.05 -30.55
C VAL A 113 18.64 -0.08 -30.54
N CYS A 114 19.07 0.30 -29.34
CA CYS A 114 20.18 1.20 -29.09
C CYS A 114 21.36 0.40 -28.51
N SER A 115 22.59 0.72 -28.91
CA SER A 115 23.80 0.06 -28.41
C SER A 115 24.81 1.07 -27.90
N ALA A 116 25.55 0.72 -26.85
CA ALA A 116 26.73 1.48 -26.41
C ALA A 116 27.87 0.53 -25.99
N GLU A 117 29.11 0.91 -26.26
CA GLU A 117 30.31 0.25 -25.72
C GLU A 117 31.06 1.20 -24.79
N LEU A 118 31.39 0.72 -23.59
CA LEU A 118 32.22 1.43 -22.63
C LEU A 118 33.51 0.65 -22.40
N THR A 119 34.64 1.35 -22.50
CA THR A 119 35.96 0.84 -22.10
C THR A 119 36.45 1.58 -20.86
N SER A 120 36.82 0.87 -19.80
CA SER A 120 37.40 1.45 -18.59
C SER A 120 38.89 1.81 -18.78
N ASP A 121 39.45 2.51 -17.80
CA ASP A 121 40.88 2.88 -17.79
C ASP A 121 41.83 1.69 -17.57
N ASP A 122 41.33 0.55 -17.10
CA ASP A 122 42.07 -0.70 -16.96
C ASP A 122 41.70 -1.76 -18.00
N GLY A 123 41.04 -1.34 -19.10
CA GLY A 123 40.79 -2.18 -20.26
C GLY A 123 39.52 -3.05 -20.24
N ALA A 124 38.70 -2.98 -19.18
CA ALA A 124 37.41 -3.67 -19.16
C ALA A 124 36.48 -3.12 -20.24
N LYS A 125 35.79 -4.00 -20.98
CA LYS A 125 34.85 -3.64 -22.03
C LYS A 125 33.46 -4.13 -21.68
N VAL A 126 32.49 -3.22 -21.65
CA VAL A 126 31.10 -3.51 -21.29
C VAL A 126 30.16 -3.00 -22.39
N LEU A 127 29.34 -3.92 -22.89
CA LEU A 127 28.38 -3.69 -23.98
C LEU A 127 26.98 -3.53 -23.42
N PHE A 128 26.28 -2.49 -23.86
CA PHE A 128 24.89 -2.20 -23.53
C PHE A 128 24.01 -2.35 -24.77
N THR A 129 22.86 -2.98 -24.59
CA THR A 129 21.78 -3.02 -25.58
C THR A 129 20.48 -2.65 -24.89
N ASP A 130 19.86 -1.57 -25.35
CA ASP A 130 18.56 -1.12 -24.88
C ASP A 130 17.54 -1.23 -26.01
N THR A 131 16.44 -1.93 -25.75
CA THR A 131 15.31 -2.01 -26.68
C THR A 131 14.16 -1.18 -26.15
N TYR A 132 13.81 -0.10 -26.85
CA TYR A 132 12.65 0.73 -26.56
C TYR A 132 11.43 0.25 -27.34
N THR A 133 10.27 0.25 -26.68
CA THR A 133 8.96 -0.03 -27.29
C THR A 133 7.93 0.91 -26.70
N ALA A 134 6.93 1.33 -27.48
CA ALA A 134 5.75 2.03 -26.97
C ALA A 134 4.62 1.02 -26.68
N ILE A 135 4.00 1.11 -25.50
CA ILE A 135 2.82 0.31 -25.14
C ILE A 135 1.80 1.21 -24.46
N LYS A 136 0.53 1.18 -24.85
CA LYS A 136 -0.59 1.80 -24.11
C LYS A 136 -0.29 3.19 -23.48
N GLY A 137 0.27 4.12 -24.24
CA GLY A 137 0.56 5.49 -23.76
C GLY A 137 1.81 5.64 -22.88
N MET A 138 2.65 4.62 -22.77
CA MET A 138 3.95 4.64 -22.08
C MET A 138 5.07 4.08 -22.96
N PHE A 139 6.31 4.24 -22.50
CA PHE A 139 7.48 3.60 -23.10
C PHE A 139 8.00 2.48 -22.20
N VAL A 140 8.59 1.45 -22.79
CA VAL A 140 9.28 0.38 -22.08
C VAL A 140 10.68 0.25 -22.63
N ILE A 141 11.66 0.10 -21.73
CA ILE A 141 13.05 -0.18 -22.05
C ILE A 141 13.43 -1.56 -21.50
N LYS A 142 13.89 -2.45 -22.39
CA LYS A 142 14.54 -3.70 -22.01
C LYS A 142 16.05 -3.53 -22.15
N ARG A 143 16.76 -3.57 -21.03
CA ARG A 143 18.22 -3.46 -21.02
C ARG A 143 18.86 -4.84 -20.93
N LYS A 144 19.89 -5.05 -21.74
CA LYS A 144 20.87 -6.12 -21.62
C LYS A 144 22.27 -5.51 -21.53
N VAL A 145 23.05 -5.95 -20.56
CA VAL A 145 24.46 -5.57 -20.40
C VAL A 145 25.30 -6.84 -20.43
N CYS A 146 26.44 -6.82 -21.13
CA CYS A 146 27.38 -7.92 -21.23
C CYS A 146 28.81 -7.40 -21.04
N VAL A 147 29.58 -8.01 -20.14
CA VAL A 147 31.00 -7.74 -19.99
C VAL A 147 31.76 -8.53 -21.07
N ALA A 148 32.21 -7.84 -22.12
CA ALA A 148 32.93 -8.45 -23.23
C ALA A 148 34.37 -8.83 -22.85
N ALA A 149 35.01 -7.99 -22.03
CA ALA A 149 36.33 -8.24 -21.46
C ALA A 149 36.40 -7.65 -20.06
N ALA A 150 37.03 -8.38 -19.13
CA ALA A 150 37.38 -7.83 -17.82
C ALA A 150 38.66 -6.98 -17.95
N GLY A 151 38.80 -5.99 -17.06
CA GLY A 151 40.02 -5.20 -16.91
C GLY A 151 40.90 -5.74 -15.80
N ASP A 152 42.02 -5.08 -15.55
CA ASP A 152 43.04 -5.59 -14.63
C ASP A 152 42.72 -5.34 -13.14
N SER A 153 41.89 -4.35 -12.81
CA SER A 153 41.85 -3.79 -11.44
C SER A 153 40.46 -3.69 -10.80
N TYR A 154 39.39 -3.52 -11.58
CA TYR A 154 38.03 -3.52 -11.04
C TYR A 154 37.51 -4.94 -10.85
N THR A 155 36.89 -5.18 -9.70
CA THR A 155 36.37 -6.50 -9.32
C THR A 155 34.87 -6.59 -9.47
N GLY A 156 34.15 -5.45 -9.44
CA GLY A 156 32.70 -5.44 -9.52
C GLY A 156 32.13 -4.28 -10.33
N PHE A 157 30.90 -4.47 -10.80
CA PHE A 157 30.16 -3.47 -11.56
C PHE A 157 28.68 -3.41 -11.21
N SER A 158 28.11 -2.23 -11.39
CA SER A 158 26.67 -1.99 -11.40
C SER A 158 26.32 -1.08 -12.58
N THR A 159 25.08 -1.15 -13.04
CA THR A 159 24.59 -0.38 -14.17
C THR A 159 23.38 0.44 -13.77
N SER A 160 23.15 1.58 -14.41
CA SER A 160 21.95 2.36 -14.15
C SER A 160 21.38 3.01 -15.39
N TYR A 161 20.06 3.21 -15.36
CA TYR A 161 19.30 3.98 -16.33
C TYR A 161 18.71 5.20 -15.63
N SER A 162 18.84 6.37 -16.24
CA SER A 162 18.19 7.58 -15.75
C SER A 162 17.63 8.42 -16.87
N VAL A 163 16.49 9.05 -16.59
CA VAL A 163 15.81 10.02 -17.44
C VAL A 163 15.14 11.04 -16.53
N GLY A 164 15.07 12.28 -16.96
CA GLY A 164 14.48 13.33 -16.12
C GLY A 164 14.25 14.61 -16.87
N GLU A 165 13.99 15.67 -16.13
CA GLU A 165 13.66 16.98 -16.68
C GLU A 165 14.74 17.48 -17.64
N SER A 166 14.31 18.14 -18.71
CA SER A 166 15.19 18.84 -19.64
C SER A 166 15.81 20.09 -19.02
N GLU A 167 15.19 20.66 -17.99
CA GLU A 167 15.64 21.87 -17.29
C GLU A 167 15.80 21.64 -15.78
N ASN A 168 16.70 22.39 -15.15
CA ASN A 168 16.84 22.35 -13.69
C ASN A 168 15.92 23.39 -13.03
N ALA A 169 14.81 22.95 -12.45
CA ALA A 169 13.95 23.80 -11.63
C ALA A 169 14.40 23.92 -10.15
N GLY A 170 15.37 23.13 -9.68
CA GLY A 170 15.78 23.04 -8.28
C GLY A 170 14.85 22.17 -7.41
N VAL A 171 15.41 21.43 -6.45
CA VAL A 171 14.74 20.37 -5.67
C VAL A 171 13.40 20.78 -5.07
N LYS A 172 13.30 22.00 -4.52
CA LYS A 172 12.07 22.51 -3.87
C LYS A 172 10.87 22.64 -4.82
N ASN A 173 11.12 22.69 -6.12
CA ASN A 173 10.12 22.84 -7.16
C ASN A 173 9.62 21.50 -7.72
N TYR A 174 10.06 20.39 -7.12
CA TYR A 174 9.59 19.05 -7.45
C TYR A 174 8.74 18.44 -6.34
N GLU A 175 7.89 17.51 -6.75
CA GLU A 175 7.12 16.61 -5.88
C GLU A 175 7.45 15.16 -6.23
N PHE A 176 7.48 14.30 -5.22
CA PHE A 176 8.06 12.97 -5.29
C PHE A 176 7.01 11.90 -4.96
N PHE A 177 7.11 10.74 -5.59
CA PHE A 177 6.34 9.58 -5.18
C PHE A 177 7.16 8.31 -5.39
N ILE A 178 7.38 7.57 -4.30
CA ILE A 178 7.80 6.18 -4.33
C ILE A 178 6.82 5.44 -3.41
N PRO A 179 6.06 4.46 -3.94
CA PRO A 179 5.14 3.64 -3.15
C PRO A 179 5.77 3.18 -1.84
N SER A 180 5.05 3.39 -0.71
CA SER A 180 5.46 3.12 0.68
C SER A 180 6.69 3.86 1.25
N VAL A 181 7.34 4.73 0.48
CA VAL A 181 8.60 5.37 0.90
C VAL A 181 8.46 6.88 1.02
N ILE A 182 7.95 7.57 0.01
CA ILE A 182 7.77 9.03 0.03
C ILE A 182 6.52 9.42 -0.76
N TYR A 183 5.73 10.33 -0.19
CA TYR A 183 4.52 10.90 -0.79
C TYR A 183 4.65 12.42 -0.81
N ARG A 184 4.65 13.01 -1.99
CA ARG A 184 4.83 14.44 -2.34
C ARG A 184 6.18 15.05 -1.96
N ASP A 185 6.60 14.88 -0.71
CA ASP A 185 7.80 15.43 -0.11
C ASP A 185 8.10 14.70 1.22
N SER A 186 9.15 15.13 1.92
CA SER A 186 9.59 14.55 3.18
C SER A 186 8.84 15.05 4.42
N GLU A 187 7.83 15.92 4.29
CA GLU A 187 7.01 16.36 5.43
C GLU A 187 6.28 15.18 6.06
N TYR A 188 6.21 15.16 7.40
CA TYR A 188 5.69 14.09 8.25
C TYR A 188 6.50 12.78 8.27
N MET A 189 7.61 12.67 7.53
CA MET A 189 8.47 11.49 7.64
C MET A 189 9.31 11.56 8.91
N LYS A 190 9.42 10.43 9.62
CA LYS A 190 10.28 10.32 10.80
C LYS A 190 11.75 10.56 10.43
N SER A 191 12.48 11.30 11.26
CA SER A 191 13.92 11.47 11.10
C SER A 191 14.63 10.12 11.02
N GLY A 192 15.53 9.96 10.06
CA GLY A 192 16.25 8.70 9.83
C GLY A 192 15.47 7.69 8.98
N SER A 193 14.29 8.03 8.45
CA SER A 193 13.63 7.22 7.43
C SER A 193 14.34 7.33 6.08
N VAL A 194 14.27 6.29 5.25
CA VAL A 194 14.68 6.39 3.84
C VAL A 194 13.89 7.51 3.17
N MET A 195 14.55 8.40 2.43
CA MET A 195 13.98 9.62 1.81
C MET A 195 13.50 10.73 2.78
N SER A 196 13.66 10.61 4.11
CA SER A 196 13.31 11.69 5.06
C SER A 196 14.17 12.95 4.90
N ARG A 197 15.35 12.81 4.28
CA ARG A 197 16.23 13.91 3.89
C ARG A 197 16.71 13.70 2.47
N LEU A 198 16.30 14.58 1.58
CA LEU A 198 16.74 14.57 0.19
C LEU A 198 18.13 15.23 0.06
N THR A 199 19.00 14.56 -0.69
CA THR A 199 20.35 14.99 -1.05
C THR A 199 20.50 14.99 -2.58
N SER A 200 21.73 15.08 -3.11
CA SER A 200 21.94 14.95 -4.55
C SER A 200 21.60 13.56 -5.09
N GLY A 201 21.77 12.49 -4.30
CA GLY A 201 21.47 11.12 -4.72
C GLY A 201 20.63 10.41 -3.67
N ASN A 202 19.46 9.94 -4.06
CA ASN A 202 18.50 9.34 -3.14
C ASN A 202 17.94 8.08 -3.77
N TYR A 203 18.27 6.93 -3.21
CA TYR A 203 17.96 5.65 -3.81
C TYR A 203 17.51 4.69 -2.72
N VAL A 204 16.46 3.95 -3.00
CA VAL A 204 15.87 2.98 -2.08
C VAL A 204 15.90 1.60 -2.72
N LYS A 205 16.22 0.58 -1.93
CA LYS A 205 16.17 -0.83 -2.34
C LYS A 205 14.72 -1.18 -2.73
N GLU A 206 14.54 -1.86 -3.85
CA GLU A 206 13.20 -2.10 -4.39
C GLU A 206 12.31 -2.90 -3.44
N THR A 207 12.88 -3.76 -2.60
CA THR A 207 12.16 -4.50 -1.56
C THR A 207 11.61 -3.64 -0.42
N ARG A 208 11.83 -2.32 -0.40
CA ARG A 208 11.15 -1.38 0.52
C ARG A 208 9.95 -0.67 -0.11
N CYS A 209 9.66 -0.95 -1.38
CA CYS A 209 8.62 -0.28 -2.16
C CYS A 209 7.44 -1.23 -2.37
N GLY A 210 6.20 -0.80 -2.15
CA GLY A 210 5.03 -1.62 -2.54
C GLY A 210 5.04 -1.96 -4.05
N THR A 211 5.41 -0.98 -4.87
CA THR A 211 5.75 -1.17 -6.28
C THR A 211 7.08 -0.46 -6.55
N PRO A 212 8.08 -1.08 -7.22
CA PRO A 212 9.37 -0.46 -7.52
C PRO A 212 9.23 0.66 -8.57
N LEU A 213 8.67 1.80 -8.16
CA LEU A 213 8.32 2.94 -8.99
C LEU A 213 8.83 4.21 -8.33
N ALA A 214 9.42 5.11 -9.12
CA ALA A 214 9.73 6.47 -8.70
C ALA A 214 9.13 7.46 -9.70
N MET A 215 8.34 8.40 -9.20
CA MET A 215 7.78 9.53 -9.96
C MET A 215 8.36 10.84 -9.43
N LEU A 216 8.59 11.76 -10.37
CA LEU A 216 8.96 13.15 -10.12
C LEU A 216 8.01 14.07 -10.90
N ARG A 217 7.48 15.12 -10.27
CA ARG A 217 6.62 16.13 -10.89
C ARG A 217 7.18 17.53 -10.69
N ASN A 218 7.28 18.32 -11.75
CA ASN A 218 7.60 19.74 -11.71
C ASN A 218 6.36 20.56 -11.34
N LYS A 219 6.41 21.32 -10.24
CA LYS A 219 5.28 22.10 -9.72
C LYS A 219 4.81 23.18 -10.69
N LYS A 220 5.73 23.78 -11.44
CA LYS A 220 5.46 24.94 -12.30
C LYS A 220 4.88 24.53 -13.64
N SER A 221 5.50 23.58 -14.33
CA SER A 221 5.02 23.10 -15.63
C SER A 221 3.92 22.06 -15.52
N GLY A 222 3.80 21.40 -14.36
CA GLY A 222 2.94 20.23 -14.17
C GLY A 222 3.45 18.97 -14.84
N ALA A 223 4.58 19.03 -15.57
CA ALA A 223 5.20 17.86 -16.20
C ALA A 223 5.63 16.85 -15.13
N TYR A 224 5.37 15.57 -15.37
CA TYR A 224 5.86 14.50 -14.52
C TYR A 224 6.37 13.32 -15.35
N ILE A 225 7.32 12.60 -14.75
CA ILE A 225 7.89 11.37 -15.28
C ILE A 225 7.96 10.35 -14.16
N SER A 226 7.64 9.09 -14.47
CA SER A 226 7.89 7.97 -13.58
C SER A 226 8.59 6.82 -14.27
N LEU A 227 9.54 6.23 -13.56
CA LEU A 227 10.27 5.03 -13.93
C LEU A 227 9.83 3.90 -13.00
N ALA A 228 9.55 2.71 -13.52
CA ALA A 228 9.25 1.55 -12.69
C ALA A 228 9.95 0.29 -13.20
N HIS A 229 10.45 -0.55 -12.28
CA HIS A 229 10.98 -1.86 -12.61
C HIS A 229 9.83 -2.86 -12.74
N ILE A 230 9.58 -3.33 -13.96
CA ILE A 230 8.50 -4.26 -14.28
C ILE A 230 9.07 -5.68 -14.49
N PHE A 231 8.31 -6.69 -14.09
CA PHE A 231 8.73 -8.08 -14.04
C PHE A 231 10.00 -8.33 -13.21
N PRO A 232 10.08 -7.80 -11.96
CA PRO A 232 11.27 -8.00 -11.14
C PRO A 232 11.45 -9.48 -10.77
N GLU A 233 12.67 -10.00 -10.92
CA GLU A 233 13.08 -11.35 -10.52
C GLU A 233 13.97 -11.27 -9.28
N ILE A 234 13.34 -11.12 -8.12
CA ILE A 234 14.06 -10.79 -6.90
C ILE A 234 14.66 -12.01 -6.22
N SER A 235 15.93 -11.93 -5.82
CA SER A 235 16.60 -12.95 -5.01
C SER A 235 17.65 -12.36 -4.08
N ALA A 236 17.63 -12.83 -2.84
CA ALA A 236 18.68 -12.56 -1.87
C ALA A 236 19.98 -13.30 -2.18
N GLY A 237 19.96 -14.44 -2.88
CA GLY A 237 21.18 -15.24 -3.06
C GLY A 237 21.82 -15.63 -1.72
N GLU A 238 23.00 -15.07 -1.44
CA GLU A 238 23.67 -15.16 -0.12
C GLU A 238 23.19 -14.10 0.89
N ASN A 239 23.36 -14.35 2.20
CA ASN A 239 23.01 -13.37 3.23
C ASN A 239 24.05 -12.24 3.31
N LEU A 240 23.63 -11.02 2.95
CA LEU A 240 24.42 -9.79 3.04
C LEU A 240 23.85 -8.76 4.02
N TYR A 241 22.91 -9.16 4.89
CA TYR A 241 22.33 -8.26 5.88
C TYR A 241 23.41 -7.62 6.75
N GLY A 242 23.31 -6.30 6.97
CA GLY A 242 24.27 -5.51 7.73
C GLY A 242 25.59 -5.19 7.01
N LYS A 243 25.78 -5.64 5.76
CA LYS A 243 26.96 -5.27 4.95
C LYS A 243 26.70 -4.00 4.14
N SER A 244 27.56 -3.00 4.30
CA SER A 244 27.50 -1.75 3.51
C SER A 244 27.97 -1.91 2.06
N PHE A 245 28.75 -2.95 1.76
CA PHE A 245 29.32 -3.20 0.44
C PHE A 245 29.47 -4.69 0.17
N ALA A 246 29.17 -5.12 -1.06
CA ALA A 246 29.48 -6.47 -1.54
C ALA A 246 29.55 -6.55 -3.07
N VAL A 247 30.42 -7.43 -3.57
CA VAL A 247 30.39 -7.95 -4.95
C VAL A 247 29.85 -9.37 -4.87
N SER A 248 28.69 -9.63 -5.49
CA SER A 248 28.00 -10.91 -5.42
C SER A 248 27.05 -11.13 -6.59
N ASP A 249 27.32 -12.14 -7.41
CA ASP A 249 26.48 -12.52 -8.57
C ASP A 249 25.15 -13.17 -8.17
N SER A 250 25.02 -13.54 -6.90
CA SER A 250 23.81 -14.17 -6.36
C SER A 250 22.70 -13.15 -6.06
N GLN A 251 23.05 -11.88 -5.84
CA GLN A 251 22.10 -10.81 -5.51
C GLN A 251 21.35 -10.37 -6.77
N LYS A 252 20.02 -10.41 -6.72
CA LYS A 252 19.16 -9.97 -7.81
C LYS A 252 18.06 -9.09 -7.23
N TYR A 253 18.40 -7.86 -6.89
CA TYR A 253 17.40 -6.83 -6.62
C TYR A 253 18.00 -5.48 -6.94
N GLY A 254 17.13 -4.58 -7.40
CA GLY A 254 17.36 -3.20 -7.79
C GLY A 254 17.40 -2.17 -6.66
N SER A 255 17.77 -0.95 -7.01
CA SER A 255 17.38 0.25 -6.28
C SER A 255 16.77 1.28 -7.22
N ILE A 256 15.79 2.04 -6.74
CA ILE A 256 15.11 3.08 -7.50
C ILE A 256 15.10 4.40 -6.73
N GLY A 257 15.05 5.53 -7.43
CA GLY A 257 14.93 6.83 -6.78
C GLY A 257 15.33 7.99 -7.68
N TYR A 258 16.06 8.94 -7.11
CA TYR A 258 16.27 10.28 -7.65
C TYR A 258 17.74 10.70 -7.69
N GLU A 259 18.16 11.27 -8.82
CA GLU A 259 19.36 12.10 -8.95
C GLU A 259 18.92 13.56 -9.04
N LEU A 260 19.44 14.40 -8.14
CA LEU A 260 18.99 15.77 -7.89
C LEU A 260 20.13 16.79 -7.92
N LYS A 261 21.34 16.42 -8.36
CA LYS A 261 22.50 17.32 -8.40
C LYS A 261 22.39 18.42 -9.46
N GLU A 262 22.06 18.04 -10.69
CA GLU A 262 21.98 18.96 -11.83
C GLU A 262 20.53 19.08 -12.28
N LYS A 263 20.04 18.17 -13.12
CA LYS A 263 18.62 18.05 -13.46
C LYS A 263 18.00 16.96 -12.61
N ALA A 264 16.74 17.13 -12.23
CA ALA A 264 16.04 16.10 -11.47
C ALA A 264 15.71 14.92 -12.39
N GLN A 265 16.15 13.73 -12.01
CA GLN A 265 15.98 12.50 -12.77
C GLN A 265 15.45 11.38 -11.90
N VAL A 266 14.60 10.55 -12.49
CA VAL A 266 14.31 9.22 -11.95
C VAL A 266 15.41 8.26 -12.42
N ARG A 267 15.88 7.39 -11.52
CA ARG A 267 16.99 6.46 -11.79
C ARG A 267 16.69 5.09 -11.22
N TYR A 268 17.06 4.06 -11.97
CA TYR A 268 17.13 2.68 -11.52
C TYR A 268 18.58 2.20 -11.56
N ILE A 269 19.05 1.54 -10.51
CA ILE A 269 20.41 1.01 -10.34
C ILE A 269 20.32 -0.51 -10.14
N TYR A 270 21.15 -1.27 -10.86
CA TYR A 270 21.23 -2.73 -10.77
C TYR A 270 22.69 -3.22 -10.59
N PRO A 271 23.01 -4.03 -9.56
CA PRO A 271 22.11 -4.65 -8.58
C PRO A 271 21.52 -3.62 -7.61
N SER A 272 22.26 -3.08 -6.65
CA SER A 272 21.60 -2.22 -5.65
C SER A 272 22.54 -1.15 -5.13
N TYR A 273 22.00 0.03 -4.90
CA TYR A 273 22.67 1.11 -4.20
C TYR A 273 21.61 1.90 -3.44
N GLU A 274 21.58 1.75 -2.12
CA GLU A 274 20.65 2.45 -1.23
C GLU A 274 21.40 3.54 -0.46
N ALA A 275 20.91 4.77 -0.55
CA ALA A 275 21.54 5.97 0.00
C ALA A 275 20.51 7.13 0.07
N PRO A 276 20.69 8.11 0.95
CA PRO A 276 21.75 8.26 1.95
C PRO A 276 21.49 7.50 3.26
N VAL A 277 20.33 6.86 3.37
CA VAL A 277 19.85 6.16 4.56
C VAL A 277 19.44 4.75 4.15
N THR A 278 19.70 3.77 5.02
CA THR A 278 19.25 2.38 4.92
C THR A 278 18.70 1.93 6.27
N TYR A 279 17.83 0.91 6.30
CA TYR A 279 17.42 0.29 7.58
C TYR A 279 18.39 -0.81 8.04
N GLU A 280 19.36 -1.19 7.21
CA GLU A 280 20.40 -2.17 7.55
C GLU A 280 21.55 -1.54 8.39
N GLY A 281 21.57 -0.21 8.61
CA GLY A 281 22.61 0.51 9.37
C GLY A 281 22.74 2.01 9.00
N VAL A 282 23.79 2.68 9.50
CA VAL A 282 24.08 4.09 9.13
C VAL A 282 24.87 4.15 7.83
N GLY A 283 24.36 4.86 6.83
CA GLY A 283 25.07 5.18 5.60
C GLY A 283 24.53 4.47 4.36
N VAL A 284 25.44 3.95 3.54
CA VAL A 284 25.15 3.42 2.20
C VAL A 284 25.19 1.89 2.21
N SER A 285 24.26 1.25 1.50
CA SER A 285 24.29 -0.18 1.18
C SER A 285 24.44 -0.37 -0.33
N ALA A 286 25.59 -0.89 -0.78
CA ALA A 286 25.95 -1.04 -2.18
C ALA A 286 26.20 -2.51 -2.55
N ARG A 287 25.67 -2.94 -3.70
CA ARG A 287 25.78 -4.28 -4.28
C ARG A 287 26.23 -4.18 -5.72
N TYR A 288 27.16 -5.04 -6.10
CA TYR A 288 27.71 -5.13 -7.45
C TYR A 288 27.74 -6.60 -7.90
N HIS A 289 27.72 -6.83 -9.21
CA HIS A 289 28.06 -8.13 -9.79
C HIS A 289 29.55 -8.17 -10.12
N SER A 290 30.11 -9.37 -10.22
CA SER A 290 31.51 -9.58 -10.56
C SER A 290 31.79 -9.09 -11.97
N LEU A 291 32.84 -8.28 -12.15
CA LEU A 291 33.25 -7.81 -13.48
C LEU A 291 34.11 -8.88 -14.17
N THR A 292 33.47 -9.93 -14.66
CA THR A 292 34.13 -11.04 -15.37
C THR A 292 33.64 -11.13 -16.82
N ALA A 293 34.50 -11.57 -17.74
CA ALA A 293 34.11 -11.75 -19.13
C ALA A 293 32.92 -12.73 -19.23
N GLY A 294 31.88 -12.33 -19.95
CA GLY A 294 30.62 -13.07 -20.08
C GLY A 294 29.57 -12.77 -19.00
N ALA A 295 29.88 -11.96 -17.98
CA ALA A 295 28.88 -11.54 -17.00
C ALA A 295 27.76 -10.73 -17.67
N GLU A 296 26.51 -11.00 -17.30
CA GLU A 296 25.32 -10.35 -17.87
C GLU A 296 24.42 -9.71 -16.81
N GLN A 297 23.85 -8.55 -17.14
CA GLN A 297 22.73 -7.96 -16.39
C GLN A 297 21.55 -7.71 -17.34
N LYS A 298 20.33 -7.94 -16.83
CA LYS A 298 19.08 -7.73 -17.58
C LYS A 298 18.01 -7.16 -16.65
N TYR A 299 17.28 -6.16 -17.11
CA TYR A 299 16.11 -5.61 -16.43
C TYR A 299 15.20 -4.88 -17.42
N THR A 300 13.93 -4.74 -17.07
CA THR A 300 12.93 -4.05 -17.89
C THR A 300 12.30 -2.91 -17.10
N LEU A 301 12.31 -1.69 -17.65
CA LEU A 301 11.71 -0.53 -17.00
C LEU A 301 10.57 0.03 -17.85
N SER A 302 9.51 0.49 -17.20
CA SER A 302 8.51 1.35 -17.84
C SER A 302 8.81 2.81 -17.57
N ILE A 303 8.48 3.67 -18.53
CA ILE A 303 8.58 5.12 -18.46
C ILE A 303 7.20 5.68 -18.77
N THR A 304 6.54 6.23 -17.75
CA THR A 304 5.26 6.95 -17.91
C THR A 304 5.54 8.44 -17.80
N VAL A 305 4.96 9.22 -18.71
CA VAL A 305 5.09 10.68 -18.72
C VAL A 305 3.71 11.31 -18.81
N GLY A 306 3.61 12.56 -18.36
CA GLY A 306 2.38 13.32 -18.50
C GLY A 306 2.51 14.75 -18.02
N THR A 307 1.38 15.47 -18.03
CA THR A 307 1.23 16.75 -17.35
C THR A 307 0.01 16.73 -16.45
N ALA A 308 0.14 17.25 -15.24
CA ALA A 308 -0.93 17.31 -14.25
C ALA A 308 -0.84 18.61 -13.44
N GLY A 309 -1.97 19.27 -13.20
CA GLY A 309 -2.03 20.47 -12.38
C GLY A 309 -1.77 20.21 -10.89
N LEU A 310 -2.04 19.00 -10.42
CA LEU A 310 -1.85 18.56 -9.03
C LEU A 310 -0.91 17.36 -8.94
N TYR A 311 -0.19 17.27 -7.81
CA TYR A 311 0.57 16.07 -7.42
C TYR A 311 -0.31 14.81 -7.46
N ASN A 312 -1.50 14.92 -6.90
CA ASN A 312 -2.41 13.80 -6.66
C ASN A 312 -2.78 13.10 -7.98
N ASP A 313 -3.05 13.89 -9.03
CA ASP A 313 -3.39 13.37 -10.35
C ASP A 313 -2.17 12.68 -11.02
N ALA A 314 -0.96 13.24 -10.85
CA ALA A 314 0.28 12.62 -11.34
C ALA A 314 0.58 11.30 -10.63
N MET A 315 0.44 11.25 -9.30
CA MET A 315 0.60 10.03 -8.50
C MET A 315 -0.38 8.94 -8.94
N VAL A 316 -1.66 9.28 -9.06
CA VAL A 316 -2.72 8.36 -9.51
C VAL A 316 -2.39 7.80 -10.89
N HIS A 317 -2.10 8.67 -11.87
CA HIS A 317 -1.81 8.24 -13.23
C HIS A 317 -0.54 7.38 -13.31
N SER A 318 0.55 7.78 -12.66
CA SER A 318 1.80 7.02 -12.63
C SER A 318 1.62 5.62 -12.05
N TYR A 319 0.89 5.48 -10.94
CA TYR A 319 0.65 4.18 -10.32
C TYR A 319 -0.27 3.29 -11.16
N LEU A 320 -1.43 3.82 -11.59
CA LEU A 320 -2.41 3.04 -12.34
C LEU A 320 -1.92 2.65 -13.74
N SER A 321 -1.01 3.40 -14.34
CA SER A 321 -0.37 3.04 -15.61
C SER A 321 0.46 1.76 -15.47
N VAL A 322 1.22 1.64 -14.38
CA VAL A 322 2.15 0.51 -14.16
C VAL A 322 1.46 -0.70 -13.55
N GLN A 323 0.41 -0.51 -12.75
CA GLN A 323 -0.24 -1.60 -12.02
C GLN A 323 -0.62 -2.81 -12.91
N PRO A 324 -1.18 -2.67 -14.12
CA PRO A 324 -1.52 -3.81 -14.98
C PRO A 324 -0.31 -4.65 -15.43
N LEU A 325 0.91 -4.11 -15.34
CA LEU A 325 2.16 -4.80 -15.65
C LEU A 325 2.70 -5.59 -14.45
N CYS A 326 2.24 -5.28 -13.23
CA CYS A 326 2.63 -5.93 -11.97
C CYS A 326 1.84 -7.22 -11.69
N ASN A 327 1.50 -7.99 -12.72
CA ASN A 327 0.62 -9.15 -12.59
C ASN A 327 1.29 -10.29 -11.81
N VAL A 328 0.86 -10.50 -10.57
CA VAL A 328 1.29 -11.61 -9.71
C VAL A 328 0.18 -12.65 -9.62
N ALA A 329 0.56 -13.92 -9.51
CA ALA A 329 -0.39 -14.98 -9.24
C ALA A 329 -1.09 -14.77 -7.89
N SER A 330 -2.41 -14.71 -7.91
CA SER A 330 -3.23 -14.83 -6.71
C SER A 330 -3.61 -16.29 -6.49
N PRO A 331 -3.32 -16.89 -5.31
CA PRO A 331 -3.79 -18.23 -5.01
C PRO A 331 -5.32 -18.23 -4.98
N THR A 332 -5.94 -19.36 -5.30
CA THR A 332 -7.36 -19.53 -4.98
C THR A 332 -7.47 -19.77 -3.48
N THR A 333 -8.43 -19.14 -2.84
CA THR A 333 -8.63 -19.26 -1.39
C THR A 333 -10.00 -19.84 -1.06
N GLU A 334 -10.16 -20.20 0.20
CA GLU A 334 -11.37 -20.76 0.77
C GLU A 334 -11.90 -19.77 1.84
N PRO A 335 -12.68 -18.75 1.43
CA PRO A 335 -13.24 -17.76 2.35
C PRO A 335 -13.99 -18.43 3.51
N GLU A 336 -14.78 -19.46 3.26
CA GLU A 336 -15.56 -20.16 4.26
C GLU A 336 -14.68 -20.82 5.32
N LYS A 337 -13.53 -21.40 4.93
CA LYS A 337 -12.55 -21.94 5.88
C LYS A 337 -11.87 -20.83 6.68
N THR A 338 -11.56 -19.70 6.04
CA THR A 338 -11.03 -18.51 6.72
C THR A 338 -11.99 -18.04 7.81
N TYR A 339 -13.28 -17.92 7.47
CA TYR A 339 -14.31 -17.50 8.40
C TYR A 339 -14.45 -18.49 9.57
N ALA A 340 -14.60 -19.78 9.28
CA ALA A 340 -14.74 -20.82 10.30
C ALA A 340 -13.54 -20.87 11.27
N ALA A 341 -12.32 -20.78 10.74
CA ALA A 341 -11.09 -20.79 11.54
C ALA A 341 -10.99 -19.59 12.50
N ASN A 342 -11.46 -18.42 12.09
CA ASN A 342 -11.47 -17.24 12.94
C ASN A 342 -12.62 -17.25 13.96
N MET A 343 -13.79 -17.81 13.60
CA MET A 343 -14.88 -18.04 14.58
C MET A 343 -14.44 -19.00 15.69
N GLU A 344 -13.72 -20.07 15.34
CA GLU A 344 -13.13 -20.98 16.33
C GLU A 344 -12.15 -20.25 17.26
N LEU A 345 -11.26 -19.41 16.70
CA LEU A 345 -10.34 -18.60 17.51
C LEU A 345 -11.08 -17.72 18.52
N TYR A 346 -12.12 -17.01 18.09
CA TYR A 346 -12.93 -16.16 18.98
C TYR A 346 -13.55 -16.96 20.12
N GLU A 347 -14.04 -18.16 19.83
CA GLU A 347 -14.54 -19.06 20.86
C GLU A 347 -13.45 -19.45 21.87
N LYS A 348 -12.25 -19.84 21.42
CA LYS A 348 -11.17 -20.33 22.29
C LYS A 348 -10.51 -19.23 23.12
N LEU A 349 -10.56 -17.98 22.63
CA LEU A 349 -9.91 -16.83 23.24
C LEU A 349 -10.84 -15.98 24.10
N PHE A 350 -12.13 -16.27 24.15
CA PHE A 350 -13.09 -15.56 24.99
C PHE A 350 -12.73 -15.71 26.48
N LEU A 351 -12.62 -14.58 27.18
CA LEU A 351 -12.37 -14.49 28.61
C LEU A 351 -13.45 -13.64 29.29
N GLU A 352 -13.86 -14.05 30.48
CA GLU A 352 -14.79 -13.33 31.34
C GLU A 352 -14.18 -13.25 32.75
N TYR A 353 -14.29 -12.08 33.37
CA TYR A 353 -13.81 -11.80 34.72
C TYR A 353 -14.96 -11.21 35.55
N LYS A 354 -15.27 -11.84 36.69
CA LYS A 354 -16.39 -11.41 37.53
C LYS A 354 -15.99 -10.21 38.38
N GLY A 355 -16.84 -9.20 38.37
CA GLY A 355 -16.74 -8.07 39.27
C GLY A 355 -17.51 -8.27 40.56
N THR A 356 -17.74 -7.18 41.30
CA THR A 356 -18.66 -7.18 42.43
C THR A 356 -20.11 -7.03 41.95
N GLY A 357 -21.05 -7.73 42.61
CA GLY A 357 -22.45 -7.78 42.18
C GLY A 357 -22.60 -8.40 40.79
N ASP A 358 -23.42 -7.78 39.94
CA ASP A 358 -23.67 -8.22 38.56
C ASP A 358 -22.69 -7.62 37.54
N THR A 359 -21.64 -6.93 38.00
CA THR A 359 -20.65 -6.33 37.10
C THR A 359 -19.61 -7.35 36.63
N PHE A 360 -19.09 -7.16 35.42
CA PHE A 360 -18.07 -8.03 34.84
C PHE A 360 -17.27 -7.27 33.78
N SER A 361 -16.15 -7.88 33.36
CA SER A 361 -15.48 -7.52 32.12
C SER A 361 -15.22 -8.76 31.27
N CYS A 362 -15.27 -8.61 29.95
CA CYS A 362 -15.00 -9.72 29.04
C CYS A 362 -14.46 -9.25 27.69
N GLY A 363 -13.83 -10.18 26.99
CA GLY A 363 -13.16 -9.91 25.73
C GLY A 363 -12.15 -11.00 25.37
N LEU A 364 -11.37 -10.71 24.34
CA LEU A 364 -10.23 -11.54 23.91
C LEU A 364 -8.91 -10.91 24.41
N PRO A 365 -7.90 -11.71 24.79
CA PRO A 365 -6.62 -11.18 25.25
C PRO A 365 -5.94 -10.34 24.16
N PHE A 366 -5.23 -9.29 24.59
CA PHE A 366 -4.51 -8.39 23.70
C PHE A 366 -3.51 -9.08 22.75
N ALA A 367 -2.80 -10.12 23.22
CA ALA A 367 -1.77 -10.80 22.46
C ALA A 367 -1.58 -12.25 22.92
N VAL A 368 -1.44 -13.19 21.98
CA VAL A 368 -1.06 -14.58 22.24
C VAL A 368 -0.03 -15.09 21.23
N ASN A 369 0.76 -16.08 21.64
CA ASN A 369 1.68 -16.79 20.75
C ASN A 369 0.93 -17.74 19.82
N VAL A 370 1.28 -17.73 18.54
CA VAL A 370 0.61 -18.53 17.50
C VAL A 370 0.81 -20.05 17.66
N ARG A 371 1.84 -20.51 18.39
CA ARG A 371 2.15 -21.94 18.56
C ARG A 371 1.70 -22.52 19.89
N ASP A 372 2.06 -21.87 20.99
CA ASP A 372 1.82 -22.43 22.32
C ASP A 372 0.62 -21.80 23.04
N PHE A 373 -0.02 -20.78 22.44
CA PHE A 373 -1.18 -20.07 22.97
C PHE A 373 -0.90 -19.32 24.29
N SER A 374 0.38 -19.16 24.66
CA SER A 374 0.80 -18.36 25.81
C SER A 374 0.52 -16.88 25.55
N LYS A 375 0.33 -16.13 26.64
CA LYS A 375 0.08 -14.69 26.58
C LYS A 375 1.42 -13.97 26.71
N PHE A 376 1.72 -13.04 25.79
CA PHE A 376 2.96 -12.24 25.87
C PHE A 376 2.93 -11.21 27.00
N TYR A 377 1.75 -10.77 27.40
CA TYR A 377 1.55 -9.75 28.44
C TYR A 377 0.42 -10.15 29.39
N ALA A 378 0.26 -9.38 30.46
CA ALA A 378 -0.94 -9.46 31.29
C ALA A 378 -2.20 -9.26 30.43
N VAL A 379 -3.26 -10.02 30.71
CA VAL A 379 -4.52 -9.92 29.97
C VAL A 379 -5.03 -8.48 30.06
N SER A 380 -5.41 -7.94 28.90
CA SER A 380 -6.08 -6.65 28.78
C SER A 380 -6.95 -6.64 27.53
N PHE A 381 -7.95 -5.75 27.51
CA PHE A 381 -8.94 -5.61 26.43
C PHE A 381 -8.91 -4.18 25.90
N GLN A 382 -8.87 -3.99 24.57
CA GLN A 382 -8.90 -2.67 23.94
C GLN A 382 -10.09 -2.56 22.98
N ILE A 383 -10.96 -1.57 23.16
CA ILE A 383 -12.30 -1.52 22.52
C ILE A 383 -12.26 -1.59 20.98
N GLY A 384 -11.25 -0.97 20.36
CA GLY A 384 -10.96 -0.92 18.92
C GLY A 384 -9.45 -0.97 18.68
N PHE A 385 -8.96 -0.56 17.50
CA PHE A 385 -7.55 -0.69 17.10
C PHE A 385 -7.03 -2.13 17.29
N ILE A 386 -5.94 -2.36 18.03
CA ILE A 386 -5.32 -3.69 18.18
C ILE A 386 -6.28 -4.70 18.80
N GLY A 387 -7.05 -4.28 19.80
CA GLY A 387 -7.93 -5.19 20.53
C GLY A 387 -9.22 -5.55 19.81
N ALA A 388 -9.68 -4.72 18.86
CA ALA A 388 -10.84 -4.95 17.98
C ALA A 388 -12.10 -5.54 18.66
N GLN A 389 -12.29 -5.32 19.97
CA GLN A 389 -13.20 -6.14 20.78
C GLN A 389 -14.65 -6.07 20.30
N THR A 390 -15.09 -4.86 19.97
CA THR A 390 -16.47 -4.61 19.52
C THR A 390 -16.69 -5.02 18.06
N ALA A 391 -15.65 -4.99 17.22
CA ALA A 391 -15.71 -5.54 15.86
C ALA A 391 -15.92 -7.05 15.91
N ILE A 392 -15.10 -7.76 16.68
CA ILE A 392 -15.22 -9.20 16.95
C ILE A 392 -16.58 -9.53 17.55
N ALA A 393 -17.06 -8.72 18.50
CA ALA A 393 -18.40 -8.91 19.06
C ALA A 393 -19.49 -8.78 18.00
N SER A 394 -19.40 -7.81 17.08
CA SER A 394 -20.36 -7.65 15.99
C SER A 394 -20.36 -8.86 15.04
N GLU A 395 -19.20 -9.46 14.79
CA GLU A 395 -19.05 -10.65 13.98
C GLU A 395 -19.66 -11.87 14.66
N LEU A 396 -19.48 -12.03 15.98
CA LEU A 396 -20.13 -13.05 16.79
C LEU A 396 -21.66 -12.90 16.85
N ILE A 397 -22.17 -11.66 16.95
CA ILE A 397 -23.61 -11.37 16.86
C ILE A 397 -24.14 -11.77 15.48
N ARG A 398 -23.43 -11.42 14.41
CA ARG A 398 -23.81 -11.80 13.05
C ARG A 398 -23.81 -13.32 12.87
N GLU A 399 -22.78 -14.00 13.36
CA GLU A 399 -22.69 -15.46 13.34
C GLU A 399 -23.89 -16.11 14.06
N GLY A 400 -24.25 -15.58 15.22
CA GLY A 400 -25.41 -16.04 15.98
C GLY A 400 -26.75 -15.81 15.27
N THR A 401 -26.92 -14.65 14.63
CA THR A 401 -28.18 -14.24 14.00
C THR A 401 -28.38 -14.83 12.61
N VAL A 402 -27.32 -14.97 11.82
CA VAL A 402 -27.37 -15.46 10.45
C VAL A 402 -27.21 -16.99 10.38
N ASN A 403 -26.31 -17.56 11.19
CA ASN A 403 -25.98 -19.00 11.14
C ASN A 403 -26.54 -19.79 12.35
N GLY A 404 -27.26 -19.14 13.27
CA GLY A 404 -27.92 -19.81 14.39
C GLY A 404 -27.00 -20.29 15.51
N ASN A 405 -25.76 -19.78 15.57
CA ASN A 405 -24.80 -20.14 16.60
C ASN A 405 -25.07 -19.42 17.94
N ALA A 406 -25.88 -20.03 18.80
CA ALA A 406 -26.28 -19.45 20.08
C ALA A 406 -25.09 -19.13 21.02
N ALA A 407 -24.03 -19.93 21.00
CA ALA A 407 -22.85 -19.70 21.84
C ALA A 407 -22.04 -18.47 21.37
N ALA A 408 -21.90 -18.30 20.05
CA ALA A 408 -21.31 -17.08 19.48
C ALA A 408 -22.16 -15.85 19.84
N LEU A 409 -23.48 -15.96 19.69
CA LEU A 409 -24.41 -14.87 20.03
C LEU A 409 -24.24 -14.42 21.49
N GLU A 410 -24.21 -15.37 22.44
CA GLU A 410 -24.06 -15.07 23.86
C GLU A 410 -22.73 -14.35 24.15
N LYS A 411 -21.61 -14.84 23.60
CA LYS A 411 -20.30 -14.23 23.78
C LYS A 411 -20.25 -12.82 23.19
N GLY A 412 -20.80 -12.62 21.99
CA GLY A 412 -20.90 -11.31 21.35
C GLY A 412 -21.72 -10.33 22.19
N ARG A 413 -22.85 -10.78 22.75
CA ARG A 413 -23.69 -9.99 23.66
C ARG A 413 -22.91 -9.57 24.90
N LYS A 414 -22.24 -10.51 25.58
CA LYS A 414 -21.46 -10.20 26.80
C LYS A 414 -20.39 -9.15 26.55
N ILE A 415 -19.64 -9.25 25.45
CA ILE A 415 -18.59 -8.27 25.11
C ILE A 415 -19.21 -6.87 24.94
N LEU A 416 -20.33 -6.76 24.22
CA LEU A 416 -21.01 -5.48 24.04
C LEU A 416 -21.64 -4.98 25.33
N ASP A 417 -22.27 -5.84 26.11
CA ASP A 417 -22.88 -5.50 27.39
C ASP A 417 -21.84 -4.91 28.35
N PHE A 418 -20.63 -5.49 28.38
CA PHE A 418 -19.50 -4.93 29.12
C PHE A 418 -19.11 -3.54 28.61
N TRP A 419 -18.73 -3.40 27.34
CA TRP A 419 -18.20 -2.14 26.80
C TRP A 419 -19.22 -1.00 26.75
N THR A 420 -20.51 -1.32 26.72
CA THR A 420 -21.61 -0.34 26.64
C THR A 420 -22.30 -0.08 27.97
N SER A 421 -21.89 -0.77 29.03
CA SER A 421 -22.48 -0.63 30.36
C SER A 421 -22.26 0.76 30.98
N ASP A 422 -23.16 1.16 31.87
CA ASP A 422 -23.02 2.42 32.62
C ASP A 422 -21.85 2.37 33.65
N TRP A 423 -21.36 1.17 34.04
CA TRP A 423 -20.20 1.06 34.94
C TRP A 423 -18.85 1.18 34.22
N VAL A 424 -18.79 0.94 32.92
CA VAL A 424 -17.59 1.16 32.08
C VAL A 424 -17.67 2.49 31.35
N TYR A 425 -18.75 2.75 30.62
CA TYR A 425 -18.90 3.92 29.77
C TYR A 425 -19.59 5.09 30.49
N LYS A 426 -18.91 5.64 31.49
CA LYS A 426 -19.40 6.76 32.31
C LYS A 426 -19.34 8.12 31.59
N GLY A 427 -18.21 8.43 30.99
CA GLY A 427 -17.90 9.76 30.44
C GLY A 427 -18.48 10.02 29.04
N ALA A 428 -18.01 11.10 28.39
CA ALA A 428 -18.29 11.41 27.00
C ALA A 428 -17.79 10.33 26.03
N PHE A 429 -16.64 9.75 26.34
CA PHE A 429 -16.01 8.63 25.63
C PHE A 429 -15.79 7.46 26.60
N PRO A 430 -15.85 6.21 26.13
CA PRO A 430 -15.50 5.05 26.95
C PRO A 430 -13.98 5.02 27.19
N PRO A 431 -13.52 4.37 28.26
CA PRO A 431 -12.12 3.99 28.35
C PRO A 431 -11.76 3.15 27.12
N SER A 432 -10.58 3.39 26.54
CA SER A 432 -10.14 2.70 25.33
C SER A 432 -9.44 1.38 25.62
N TRP A 433 -8.91 1.20 26.84
CA TRP A 433 -8.16 0.01 27.25
C TRP A 433 -8.45 -0.34 28.72
N TRP A 434 -8.68 -1.63 28.97
CA TRP A 434 -9.12 -2.20 30.24
C TRP A 434 -8.21 -3.35 30.71
N ASN A 435 -7.84 -3.33 31.99
CA ASN A 435 -7.16 -4.42 32.68
C ASN A 435 -8.20 -5.20 33.52
N PRO A 436 -8.62 -6.40 33.09
CA PRO A 436 -9.56 -7.22 33.84
C PRO A 436 -8.96 -7.72 35.17
N SER A 437 -9.82 -7.88 36.17
CA SER A 437 -9.46 -8.42 37.49
C SER A 437 -10.68 -8.95 38.22
N GLU A 438 -10.61 -10.21 38.66
CA GLU A 438 -11.64 -10.84 39.50
C GLU A 438 -11.89 -10.07 40.79
N GLY A 439 -13.14 -10.01 41.23
CA GLY A 439 -13.56 -9.45 42.52
C GLY A 439 -13.46 -7.92 42.65
N THR A 440 -13.11 -7.21 41.58
CA THR A 440 -13.05 -5.74 41.55
C THR A 440 -14.36 -5.14 41.03
N TYR A 441 -14.66 -3.88 41.40
CA TYR A 441 -15.83 -3.20 40.86
C TYR A 441 -15.72 -3.03 39.33
N GLY A 442 -16.67 -3.59 38.57
CA GLY A 442 -16.62 -3.60 37.10
C GLY A 442 -15.81 -4.76 36.49
N GLY A 443 -15.29 -5.69 37.30
CA GLY A 443 -14.46 -6.80 36.82
C GLY A 443 -13.10 -6.35 36.27
N GLY A 444 -12.61 -5.18 36.64
CA GLY A 444 -11.28 -4.68 36.30
C GLY A 444 -11.15 -3.16 36.48
N ARG A 445 -10.19 -2.56 35.78
CA ARG A 445 -10.00 -1.11 35.75
C ARG A 445 -9.50 -0.61 34.40
N SER A 446 -9.80 0.64 34.06
CA SER A 446 -9.18 1.31 32.92
C SER A 446 -7.67 1.48 33.15
N THR A 447 -6.89 1.45 32.07
CA THR A 447 -5.45 1.73 32.11
C THR A 447 -5.13 3.23 32.19
N GLY A 448 -6.12 4.10 31.99
CA GLY A 448 -5.91 5.54 31.80
C GLY A 448 -5.42 5.91 30.40
N TYR A 449 -5.33 4.95 29.47
CA TYR A 449 -4.96 5.21 28.07
C TYR A 449 -5.94 6.21 27.44
N PRO A 450 -5.45 7.22 26.68
CA PRO A 450 -6.31 8.20 26.04
C PRO A 450 -7.36 7.54 25.14
N SER A 451 -8.52 8.18 25.02
CA SER A 451 -9.53 7.85 24.01
C SER A 451 -9.05 8.41 22.67
N PHE A 452 -8.09 7.73 22.04
CA PHE A 452 -7.68 8.03 20.67
C PHE A 452 -8.87 7.93 19.73
N LEU A 453 -8.97 8.86 18.78
CA LEU A 453 -10.03 8.89 17.78
C LEU A 453 -10.08 7.56 17.03
N ARG A 454 -8.92 7.03 16.61
CA ARG A 454 -8.77 5.69 16.00
C ARG A 454 -9.41 4.59 16.86
N THR A 455 -8.93 4.41 18.09
CA THR A 455 -9.40 3.32 18.97
C THR A 455 -10.89 3.46 19.31
N THR A 456 -11.35 4.68 19.54
CA THR A 456 -12.71 4.98 20.01
C THR A 456 -13.74 4.84 18.90
N VAL A 457 -13.42 5.32 17.69
CA VAL A 457 -14.31 5.24 16.53
C VAL A 457 -14.35 3.82 15.96
N ASP A 458 -13.21 3.12 15.88
CA ASP A 458 -13.20 1.68 15.55
C ASP A 458 -14.14 0.91 16.50
N GLY A 459 -14.04 1.22 17.80
CA GLY A 459 -14.92 0.66 18.83
C GLY A 459 -16.40 0.98 18.60
N ALA A 460 -16.71 2.20 18.16
CA ALA A 460 -18.06 2.64 17.90
C ALA A 460 -18.67 1.99 16.64
N GLU A 461 -17.86 1.77 15.60
CA GLU A 461 -18.28 1.08 14.39
C GLU A 461 -18.64 -0.39 14.65
N GLY A 462 -17.88 -1.09 15.51
CA GLY A 462 -18.24 -2.43 15.98
C GLY A 462 -19.60 -2.47 16.69
N ILE A 463 -19.85 -1.52 17.60
CA ILE A 463 -21.15 -1.39 18.29
C ILE A 463 -22.28 -1.11 17.29
N LEU A 464 -22.04 -0.22 16.32
CA LEU A 464 -23.02 0.11 15.28
C LEU A 464 -23.39 -1.11 14.43
N ASN A 465 -22.39 -1.86 13.94
CA ASN A 465 -22.62 -3.07 13.16
C ASN A 465 -23.42 -4.11 13.96
N ALA A 466 -23.08 -4.30 15.24
CA ALA A 466 -23.83 -5.19 16.11
C ALA A 466 -25.30 -4.77 16.29
N CYS A 467 -25.57 -3.47 16.44
CA CYS A 467 -26.94 -2.94 16.51
C CYS A 467 -27.71 -3.19 15.21
N ILE A 468 -27.07 -3.07 14.04
CA ILE A 468 -27.68 -3.37 12.74
C ILE A 468 -28.10 -4.84 12.68
N TYR A 469 -27.19 -5.77 12.97
CA TYR A 469 -27.51 -7.20 12.95
C TYR A 469 -28.55 -7.59 14.01
N ALA A 470 -28.44 -7.06 15.22
CA ALA A 470 -29.39 -7.32 16.29
C ALA A 470 -30.80 -6.86 15.93
N LYS A 471 -30.96 -5.63 15.42
CA LYS A 471 -32.27 -5.12 14.98
C LYS A 471 -32.88 -5.94 13.85
N ALA A 472 -32.07 -6.31 12.85
CA ALA A 472 -32.53 -7.16 11.76
C ALA A 472 -33.05 -8.52 12.24
N ALA A 473 -32.49 -9.04 13.34
CA ALA A 473 -32.88 -10.30 13.97
C ALA A 473 -33.91 -10.15 15.11
N GLY A 474 -34.41 -8.95 15.40
CA GLY A 474 -35.34 -8.70 16.51
C GLY A 474 -34.74 -8.87 17.91
N ILE A 475 -33.41 -8.78 18.04
CA ILE A 475 -32.68 -8.87 19.31
C ILE A 475 -32.64 -7.50 19.99
N ASP A 476 -32.96 -7.45 21.29
CA ASP A 476 -32.83 -6.22 22.07
C ASP A 476 -31.36 -5.78 22.16
N CYS A 477 -31.10 -4.58 21.64
CA CYS A 477 -29.82 -3.88 21.67
C CYS A 477 -29.95 -2.48 22.28
N SER A 478 -30.95 -2.23 23.13
CA SER A 478 -31.26 -0.89 23.67
C SER A 478 -30.10 -0.26 24.44
N GLN A 479 -29.37 -1.06 25.23
CA GLN A 479 -28.17 -0.59 25.93
C GLN A 479 -27.07 -0.16 24.94
N TRP A 480 -26.84 -0.96 23.91
CA TRP A 480 -25.80 -0.71 22.92
C TRP A 480 -26.12 0.53 22.09
N GLU A 481 -27.39 0.69 21.70
CA GLU A 481 -27.87 1.88 20.99
C GLU A 481 -27.76 3.15 21.84
N LYS A 482 -28.03 3.08 23.16
CA LYS A 482 -27.81 4.19 24.09
C LYS A 482 -26.35 4.62 24.10
N ALA A 483 -25.42 3.67 24.24
CA ALA A 483 -23.98 3.93 24.20
C ALA A 483 -23.53 4.50 22.85
N LEU A 484 -24.05 3.97 21.74
CA LEU A 484 -23.76 4.41 20.39
C LEU A 484 -24.22 5.86 20.13
N LYS A 485 -25.46 6.20 20.53
CA LYS A 485 -25.98 7.57 20.44
C LYS A 485 -25.17 8.54 21.28
N LYS A 486 -24.75 8.12 22.48
CA LYS A 486 -23.85 8.90 23.36
C LYS A 486 -22.51 9.18 22.67
N MET A 487 -21.90 8.16 22.05
CA MET A 487 -20.66 8.29 21.29
C MET A 487 -20.80 9.29 20.14
N GLY A 488 -21.81 9.11 19.28
CA GLY A 488 -22.05 10.01 18.17
C GLY A 488 -22.30 11.45 18.63
N ALA A 489 -23.11 11.64 19.67
CA ALA A 489 -23.37 12.97 20.23
C ALA A 489 -22.10 13.62 20.81
N SER A 490 -21.23 12.83 21.46
CA SER A 490 -19.93 13.30 21.93
C SER A 490 -19.01 13.72 20.80
N LEU A 491 -18.91 12.95 19.71
CA LEU A 491 -18.13 13.36 18.53
C LEU A 491 -18.65 14.68 17.97
N VAL A 492 -19.95 14.81 17.72
CA VAL A 492 -20.54 16.06 17.21
C VAL A 492 -20.23 17.25 18.12
N ARG A 493 -20.24 17.05 19.45
CA ARG A 493 -19.93 18.11 20.42
C ARG A 493 -18.47 18.55 20.39
N VAL A 494 -17.52 17.64 20.17
CA VAL A 494 -16.08 17.95 20.17
C VAL A 494 -15.52 18.34 18.80
N GLN A 495 -16.35 18.33 17.75
CA GLN A 495 -15.92 18.73 16.42
C GLN A 495 -15.45 20.19 16.43
N ASN A 496 -14.26 20.43 15.89
CA ASN A 496 -13.70 21.77 15.77
C ASN A 496 -14.49 22.63 14.77
N SER A 497 -14.34 23.95 14.84
CA SER A 497 -15.02 24.88 13.93
C SER A 497 -14.66 24.69 12.45
N ASP A 498 -13.44 24.21 12.16
CA ASP A 498 -12.95 23.85 10.83
C ASP A 498 -13.41 22.45 10.36
N GLY A 499 -14.21 21.75 11.16
CA GLY A 499 -14.71 20.41 10.85
C GLY A 499 -13.81 19.26 11.29
N SER A 500 -12.57 19.54 11.73
CA SER A 500 -11.61 18.53 12.15
C SER A 500 -11.95 17.88 13.50
N PHE A 501 -11.31 16.74 13.77
CA PHE A 501 -11.25 16.12 15.08
C PHE A 501 -9.81 16.05 15.56
N TYR A 502 -9.61 16.27 16.87
CA TYR A 502 -8.36 15.97 17.53
C TYR A 502 -8.10 14.47 17.60
N ARG A 503 -6.82 14.10 17.64
CA ARG A 503 -6.32 12.72 17.66
C ARG A 503 -6.68 11.96 18.93
N ALA A 504 -6.73 12.62 20.08
CA ALA A 504 -7.02 11.96 21.36
C ALA A 504 -7.76 12.85 22.35
N TYR A 505 -8.67 12.22 23.09
CA TYR A 505 -9.48 12.84 24.14
C TYR A 505 -9.33 12.10 25.46
N ASN A 506 -9.67 12.76 26.55
CA ASN A 506 -9.94 12.13 27.83
C ASN A 506 -11.39 11.60 27.84
N VAL A 507 -11.71 10.73 28.81
CA VAL A 507 -13.05 10.13 28.93
C VAL A 507 -14.17 11.15 29.14
N ASP A 508 -13.87 12.34 29.67
CA ASP A 508 -14.83 13.45 29.83
C ASP A 508 -15.08 14.25 28.53
N GLY A 509 -14.30 13.99 27.49
CA GLY A 509 -14.38 14.66 26.19
C GLY A 509 -13.47 15.88 26.04
N SER A 510 -12.69 16.23 27.06
CA SER A 510 -11.61 17.20 26.92
C SER A 510 -10.49 16.63 26.05
N VAL A 511 -9.72 17.49 25.38
CA VAL A 511 -8.59 17.06 24.55
C VAL A 511 -7.49 16.49 25.45
N CYS A 512 -6.90 15.36 25.07
CA CYS A 512 -5.74 14.83 25.77
C CYS A 512 -4.55 15.78 25.55
N THR A 513 -4.10 16.41 26.64
CA THR A 513 -2.90 17.26 26.65
C THR A 513 -1.70 16.58 27.32
N ASP A 514 -1.83 15.29 27.64
CA ASP A 514 -0.71 14.52 28.17
C ASP A 514 0.35 14.34 27.07
N THR A 515 1.58 14.70 27.41
CA THR A 515 2.77 14.61 26.56
C THR A 515 3.80 13.65 27.14
N SER A 516 3.42 12.81 28.10
CA SER A 516 4.27 11.77 28.69
C SER A 516 4.72 10.72 27.67
N SER A 517 3.99 10.61 26.55
CA SER A 517 4.34 9.80 25.39
C SER A 517 4.27 10.62 24.10
N ASP A 518 5.32 10.56 23.29
CA ASP A 518 5.36 11.15 21.94
C ASP A 518 4.25 10.58 21.03
N ALA A 519 3.69 9.41 21.35
CA ALA A 519 2.59 8.78 20.62
C ALA A 519 1.27 9.57 20.71
N TYR A 520 1.07 10.31 21.80
CA TYR A 520 -0.24 10.87 22.14
C TYR A 520 -0.61 12.00 21.19
N GLN A 521 0.22 13.05 21.11
CA GLN A 521 0.07 14.20 20.20
C GLN A 521 -1.41 14.62 20.04
N GLY A 522 -2.12 14.76 21.17
CA GLY A 522 -3.59 14.75 21.19
C GLY A 522 -4.23 15.84 20.33
N ARG A 523 -3.53 16.97 20.13
CA ARG A 523 -3.99 18.10 19.29
C ARG A 523 -3.78 17.93 17.79
N SER A 524 -3.16 16.84 17.33
CA SER A 524 -3.09 16.54 15.89
C SER A 524 -4.50 16.40 15.31
N LYS A 525 -4.72 16.93 14.11
CA LYS A 525 -5.98 16.86 13.37
C LYS A 525 -5.95 15.89 12.19
N LEU A 526 -4.81 15.23 11.97
CA LEU A 526 -4.54 14.39 10.81
C LEU A 526 -5.42 13.12 10.76
N ASN A 527 -5.99 12.71 11.91
CA ASN A 527 -6.85 11.53 12.02
C ASN A 527 -8.33 11.80 11.77
N THR A 528 -8.71 13.02 11.38
CA THR A 528 -10.08 13.36 11.01
C THR A 528 -10.76 12.35 10.06
N PRO A 529 -10.09 11.71 9.08
CA PRO A 529 -10.72 10.71 8.21
C PRO A 529 -11.42 9.57 8.96
N VAL A 530 -10.87 9.15 10.11
CA VAL A 530 -11.40 8.05 10.93
C VAL A 530 -12.88 8.26 11.28
N ALA A 531 -13.29 9.50 11.58
CA ALA A 531 -14.65 9.79 12.03
C ALA A 531 -15.70 9.83 10.90
N VAL A 532 -15.27 10.02 9.64
CA VAL A 532 -16.19 10.34 8.54
C VAL A 532 -17.13 9.17 8.23
N ARG A 533 -16.60 7.94 8.09
CA ARG A 533 -17.39 6.73 7.80
C ARG A 533 -18.42 6.48 8.92
N PHE A 534 -17.97 6.52 10.16
CA PHE A 534 -18.82 6.35 11.33
C PHE A 534 -19.97 7.36 11.36
N LEU A 535 -19.70 8.66 11.15
CA LEU A 535 -20.73 9.70 11.16
C LEU A 535 -21.73 9.53 10.00
N CYS A 536 -21.27 9.13 8.81
CA CYS A 536 -22.15 8.79 7.69
C CYS A 536 -23.08 7.62 8.06
N ASN A 537 -22.53 6.57 8.68
CA ASN A 537 -23.32 5.40 9.07
C ASN A 537 -24.25 5.70 10.25
N MET A 538 -23.87 6.59 11.17
CA MET A 538 -24.77 7.10 12.22
C MET A 538 -25.98 7.84 11.64
N TYR A 539 -25.78 8.65 10.59
CA TYR A 539 -26.90 9.27 9.88
C TYR A 539 -27.82 8.21 9.26
N ARG A 540 -27.27 7.22 8.56
CA ARG A 540 -28.05 6.10 7.98
C ARG A 540 -28.84 5.33 9.05
N PHE A 541 -28.22 5.09 10.20
CA PHE A 541 -28.82 4.31 11.29
C PHE A 541 -29.90 5.08 12.07
N THR A 542 -29.77 6.39 12.22
CA THR A 542 -30.65 7.20 13.09
C THR A 542 -31.60 8.14 12.36
N GLY A 543 -31.28 8.51 11.11
CA GLY A 543 -31.94 9.60 10.38
C GLY A 543 -31.61 11.01 10.90
N ASP A 544 -30.79 11.16 11.95
CA ASP A 544 -30.52 12.47 12.55
C ASP A 544 -29.49 13.27 11.74
N VAL A 545 -29.97 14.37 11.15
CA VAL A 545 -29.20 15.24 10.24
C VAL A 545 -27.92 15.82 10.87
N LYS A 546 -27.82 15.90 12.20
CA LYS A 546 -26.60 16.42 12.85
C LYS A 546 -25.37 15.57 12.51
N TYR A 547 -25.54 14.26 12.33
CA TYR A 547 -24.46 13.34 11.96
C TYR A 547 -24.03 13.54 10.51
N LYS A 548 -24.99 13.75 9.59
CA LYS A 548 -24.70 14.11 8.20
C LYS A 548 -23.91 15.42 8.12
N ASN A 549 -24.34 16.45 8.84
CA ASN A 549 -23.66 17.74 8.86
C ASN A 549 -22.24 17.64 9.42
N ALA A 550 -22.04 16.87 10.51
CA ALA A 550 -20.71 16.63 11.06
C ALA A 550 -19.82 15.85 10.10
N ALA A 551 -20.35 14.82 9.43
CA ALA A 551 -19.62 14.05 8.43
C ALA A 551 -19.15 14.92 7.25
N MET A 552 -20.02 15.78 6.73
CA MET A 552 -19.69 16.69 5.63
C MET A 552 -18.58 17.67 6.02
N LYS A 553 -18.65 18.30 7.20
CA LYS A 553 -17.59 19.20 7.69
C LYS A 553 -16.24 18.49 7.84
N ALA A 554 -16.26 17.27 8.39
CA ALA A 554 -15.05 16.47 8.54
C ALA A 554 -14.47 16.04 7.18
N ALA A 555 -15.33 15.65 6.23
CA ALA A 555 -14.91 15.31 4.87
C ALA A 555 -14.35 16.53 4.11
N ASP A 556 -14.92 17.72 4.29
CA ASP A 556 -14.40 18.96 3.73
C ASP A 556 -13.02 19.31 4.31
N TYR A 557 -12.82 19.14 5.61
CA TYR A 557 -11.49 19.24 6.22
C TYR A 557 -10.52 18.25 5.57
N CYS A 558 -10.90 16.96 5.46
CA CYS A 558 -10.06 15.95 4.84
C CYS A 558 -9.73 16.27 3.37
N TYR A 559 -10.69 16.79 2.61
CA TYR A 559 -10.51 17.19 1.22
C TYR A 559 -9.54 18.37 1.10
N ASN A 560 -9.75 19.44 1.86
CA ASN A 560 -8.97 20.67 1.77
C ASN A 560 -7.57 20.50 2.36
N GLU A 561 -7.47 19.96 3.58
CA GLU A 561 -6.20 19.94 4.31
C GLU A 561 -5.36 18.70 3.98
N LEU A 562 -5.98 17.51 3.86
CA LEU A 562 -5.21 16.27 3.67
C LEU A 562 -5.01 15.95 2.19
N TYR A 563 -6.09 15.94 1.39
CA TYR A 563 -6.01 15.65 -0.04
C TYR A 563 -5.36 16.81 -0.82
N LEU A 564 -5.90 18.03 -0.78
CA LEU A 564 -5.32 19.17 -1.52
C LEU A 564 -4.09 19.76 -0.82
N GLY A 565 -4.17 19.97 0.50
CA GLY A 565 -3.16 20.66 1.30
C GLY A 565 -1.87 19.87 1.40
N ILE A 566 -1.90 18.70 2.04
CA ILE A 566 -0.72 17.85 2.29
C ILE A 566 -0.46 16.90 1.11
N GLY A 567 -1.48 16.35 0.46
CA GLY A 567 -1.33 15.39 -0.64
C GLY A 567 -0.89 13.98 -0.20
N LYS A 568 -1.02 13.67 1.09
CA LYS A 568 -0.73 12.35 1.66
C LYS A 568 -1.54 12.13 2.95
N TYR A 569 -1.69 10.89 3.38
CA TYR A 569 -2.45 10.54 4.60
C TYR A 569 -1.50 10.11 5.72
N VAL A 570 -1.75 10.62 6.93
CA VAL A 570 -0.78 10.61 8.03
C VAL A 570 -1.42 10.19 9.35
N GLY A 571 -0.73 9.34 10.12
CA GLY A 571 -0.97 9.06 11.52
C GLY A 571 -2.05 8.02 11.80
N GLY A 572 -2.27 7.05 10.93
CA GLY A 572 -3.32 6.04 11.03
C GLY A 572 -3.26 5.22 12.32
N THR A 573 -2.08 5.04 12.92
CA THR A 573 -1.92 4.30 14.17
C THR A 573 -1.73 5.21 15.39
N PRO A 574 -2.27 4.85 16.57
CA PRO A 574 -1.97 5.52 17.84
C PRO A 574 -0.50 5.44 18.28
N ASP A 575 0.19 4.34 18.00
CA ASP A 575 1.53 3.99 18.50
C ASP A 575 2.69 4.45 17.61
N ASN A 576 2.45 4.78 16.33
CA ASN A 576 3.42 5.38 15.43
C ASN A 576 2.94 6.79 14.99
N PRO A 577 3.23 7.82 15.78
CA PRO A 577 2.46 9.06 15.70
C PRO A 577 2.82 9.92 14.48
N ASN A 578 1.78 10.30 13.75
CA ASN A 578 1.80 11.31 12.68
C ASN A 578 2.86 11.10 11.58
N VAL A 579 3.07 9.85 11.15
CA VAL A 579 3.83 9.51 9.94
C VAL A 579 2.90 9.06 8.81
N PRO A 580 3.30 9.19 7.53
CA PRO A 580 2.56 8.56 6.44
C PRO A 580 2.58 7.04 6.59
N ASP A 581 1.40 6.42 6.55
CA ASP A 581 1.20 4.99 6.76
C ASP A 581 0.01 4.44 5.96
N LYS A 582 -0.06 3.11 5.86
CA LYS A 582 -1.13 2.42 5.13
C LYS A 582 -2.50 2.64 5.76
N GLU A 583 -2.58 2.71 7.08
CA GLU A 583 -3.84 2.78 7.81
C GLU A 583 -4.51 4.11 7.58
N ALA A 584 -3.76 5.21 7.62
CA ALA A 584 -4.23 6.54 7.27
C ALA A 584 -4.78 6.57 5.84
N SER A 585 -4.11 5.86 4.91
CA SER A 585 -4.59 5.73 3.53
C SER A 585 -5.90 4.94 3.45
N VAL A 586 -6.04 3.85 4.21
CA VAL A 586 -7.29 3.06 4.29
C VAL A 586 -8.43 3.85 4.93
N PHE A 587 -8.18 4.62 6.00
CA PHE A 587 -9.20 5.47 6.60
C PHE A 587 -9.60 6.64 5.69
N ALA A 588 -8.68 7.17 4.89
CA ALA A 588 -9.04 8.14 3.86
C ALA A 588 -9.91 7.49 2.76
N LEU A 589 -9.59 6.27 2.34
CA LEU A 589 -10.40 5.49 1.41
C LEU A 589 -11.82 5.28 1.97
N TYR A 590 -11.94 4.93 3.26
CA TYR A 590 -13.22 4.80 3.96
C TYR A 590 -13.99 6.12 4.03
N ALA A 591 -13.31 7.20 4.40
CA ALA A 591 -13.90 8.52 4.53
C ALA A 591 -14.48 9.02 3.21
N PHE A 592 -13.67 9.04 2.15
CA PHE A 592 -14.09 9.55 0.85
C PHE A 592 -15.09 8.63 0.16
N SER A 593 -15.01 7.31 0.36
CA SER A 593 -16.01 6.37 -0.16
C SER A 593 -17.37 6.61 0.50
N ALA A 594 -17.40 6.71 1.84
CA ALA A 594 -18.64 6.88 2.59
C ALA A 594 -19.32 8.23 2.34
N ILE A 595 -18.55 9.33 2.27
CA ILE A 595 -19.12 10.66 2.00
C ILE A 595 -19.56 10.80 0.54
N TYR A 596 -18.83 10.19 -0.41
CA TYR A 596 -19.26 10.14 -1.81
C TYR A 596 -20.59 9.39 -1.94
N ASP A 597 -20.74 8.23 -1.30
CA ASP A 597 -22.01 7.50 -1.26
C ASP A 597 -23.16 8.32 -0.66
N LEU A 598 -22.87 9.21 0.29
CA LEU A 598 -23.88 10.02 0.98
C LEU A 598 -24.29 11.26 0.18
N THR A 599 -23.41 11.78 -0.69
CA THR A 599 -23.57 13.11 -1.31
C THR A 599 -23.61 13.09 -2.83
N GLY A 600 -22.95 12.13 -3.48
CA GLY A 600 -22.73 12.13 -4.93
C GLY A 600 -21.82 13.26 -5.43
N ASP A 601 -21.12 13.98 -4.54
CA ASP A 601 -20.26 15.10 -4.96
C ASP A 601 -18.94 14.60 -5.58
N GLU A 602 -18.75 14.92 -6.85
CA GLU A 602 -17.59 14.54 -7.67
C GLU A 602 -16.25 14.97 -7.08
N LYS A 603 -16.18 16.02 -6.25
CA LYS A 603 -14.92 16.38 -5.58
C LYS A 603 -14.43 15.23 -4.69
N TYR A 604 -15.33 14.52 -4.01
CA TYR A 604 -14.97 13.39 -3.18
C TYR A 604 -14.64 12.15 -4.01
N ALA A 605 -15.19 11.99 -5.22
CA ALA A 605 -14.81 10.91 -6.13
C ALA A 605 -13.32 11.01 -6.53
N ARG A 606 -12.83 12.22 -6.83
CA ARG A 606 -11.40 12.45 -7.11
C ARG A 606 -10.50 12.18 -5.90
N ALA A 607 -10.92 12.62 -4.70
CA ALA A 607 -10.17 12.34 -3.47
C ALA A 607 -10.19 10.85 -3.10
N LEU A 608 -11.28 10.16 -3.41
CA LEU A 608 -11.45 8.72 -3.25
C LEU A 608 -10.51 7.93 -4.16
N GLU A 609 -10.35 8.34 -5.42
CA GLU A 609 -9.40 7.72 -6.34
C GLU A 609 -7.96 7.81 -5.82
N HIS A 610 -7.57 9.00 -5.35
CA HIS A 610 -6.26 9.21 -4.75
C HIS A 610 -6.07 8.39 -3.46
N ALA A 611 -7.08 8.32 -2.59
CA ALA A 611 -7.03 7.49 -1.38
C ALA A 611 -6.92 6.00 -1.70
N ALA A 612 -7.62 5.52 -2.72
CA ALA A 612 -7.53 4.14 -3.20
C ALA A 612 -6.11 3.83 -3.71
N VAL A 613 -5.53 4.69 -4.55
CA VAL A 613 -4.16 4.51 -5.05
C VAL A 613 -3.15 4.59 -3.91
N SER A 614 -3.31 5.53 -2.97
CA SER A 614 -2.46 5.62 -1.78
C SER A 614 -2.52 4.34 -0.95
N ALA A 615 -3.70 3.75 -0.75
CA ALA A 615 -3.84 2.48 -0.05
C ALA A 615 -3.17 1.31 -0.82
N MET A 616 -3.38 1.24 -2.14
CA MET A 616 -2.76 0.22 -3.00
C MET A 616 -1.22 0.33 -3.04
N SER A 617 -0.66 1.54 -2.95
CA SER A 617 0.79 1.75 -3.04
C SER A 617 1.59 1.22 -1.84
N TRP A 618 0.92 0.79 -0.77
CA TRP A 618 1.57 0.08 0.34
C TRP A 618 1.73 -1.42 0.12
N VAL A 619 1.06 -1.99 -0.89
CA VAL A 619 0.98 -3.42 -1.15
C VAL A 619 2.12 -3.86 -2.06
N TYR A 620 2.82 -4.95 -1.72
CA TYR A 620 3.75 -5.58 -2.65
C TYR A 620 3.01 -6.11 -3.89
N THR A 621 3.29 -5.52 -5.05
CA THR A 621 2.75 -5.94 -6.35
C THR A 621 3.70 -6.86 -7.11
N TYR A 622 4.60 -7.54 -6.40
CA TYR A 622 5.58 -8.49 -6.91
C TYR A 622 5.91 -9.48 -5.79
N ASP A 623 6.42 -10.65 -6.15
CA ASP A 623 6.71 -11.72 -5.20
C ASP A 623 8.21 -11.99 -5.09
N PHE A 624 8.69 -12.33 -3.90
CA PHE A 624 10.09 -12.68 -3.68
C PHE A 624 10.31 -13.55 -2.43
N PRO A 625 11.27 -14.49 -2.46
CA PRO A 625 11.60 -15.32 -1.31
C PRO A 625 12.49 -14.60 -0.30
N VAL A 626 12.24 -14.85 0.99
CA VAL A 626 13.09 -14.44 2.11
C VAL A 626 13.67 -15.69 2.76
N THR A 627 14.82 -16.13 2.26
CA THR A 627 15.43 -17.42 2.59
C THR A 627 16.19 -17.44 3.92
N TYR A 628 16.45 -16.27 4.49
CA TYR A 628 17.21 -16.11 5.73
C TYR A 628 16.32 -15.56 6.83
N SER A 629 16.59 -16.00 8.06
CA SER A 629 15.90 -15.56 9.26
C SER A 629 16.92 -15.12 10.30
N LEU A 630 16.56 -14.13 11.12
CA LEU A 630 17.52 -13.53 12.06
C LEU A 630 17.97 -14.52 13.15
N THR A 631 17.10 -15.46 13.54
CA THR A 631 17.40 -16.54 14.48
C THR A 631 16.76 -17.86 14.03
N THR A 632 17.11 -18.97 14.68
CA THR A 632 16.51 -20.29 14.47
C THR A 632 15.01 -20.33 14.82
N GLU A 633 14.61 -19.58 15.84
CA GLU A 633 13.21 -19.47 16.26
C GLU A 633 12.39 -18.78 15.16
N TYR A 634 12.88 -17.64 14.65
CA TYR A 634 12.25 -16.97 13.50
C TYR A 634 12.26 -17.83 12.25
N ASP A 635 13.31 -18.62 12.03
CA ASP A 635 13.38 -19.51 10.87
C ASP A 635 12.26 -20.54 10.84
N SER A 636 11.85 -21.01 12.01
CA SER A 636 10.71 -21.91 12.10
C SER A 636 9.37 -21.22 11.79
N LEU A 637 9.26 -19.90 11.99
CA LEU A 637 8.06 -19.10 11.73
C LEU A 637 8.03 -18.47 10.33
N ASN A 638 9.13 -18.53 9.59
CA ASN A 638 9.30 -17.86 8.31
C ASN A 638 8.41 -18.49 7.23
N ILE A 639 7.28 -17.83 6.94
CA ILE A 639 6.34 -18.22 5.90
C ILE A 639 6.76 -17.77 4.48
N PHE A 640 7.86 -17.02 4.36
CA PHE A 640 8.30 -16.37 3.13
C PHE A 640 9.52 -17.04 2.47
N LYS A 641 10.01 -18.17 3.00
CA LYS A 641 11.21 -18.87 2.48
C LYS A 641 11.16 -19.15 0.97
N ASN A 642 9.96 -19.38 0.44
CA ASN A 642 9.73 -19.76 -0.96
C ASN A 642 8.93 -18.71 -1.74
N GLY A 643 8.87 -17.46 -1.26
CA GLY A 643 7.99 -16.41 -1.79
C GLY A 643 6.74 -16.23 -0.95
N GLY A 644 5.69 -15.64 -1.52
CA GLY A 644 4.45 -15.31 -0.82
C GLY A 644 4.42 -13.92 -0.18
N THR A 645 5.33 -13.02 -0.57
CA THR A 645 5.35 -11.63 -0.12
C THR A 645 4.34 -10.76 -0.88
N ALA A 646 3.99 -11.12 -2.11
CA ALA A 646 2.99 -10.38 -2.89
C ALA A 646 1.66 -10.29 -2.16
N GLY A 647 1.03 -9.09 -2.16
CA GLY A 647 -0.21 -8.80 -1.44
C GLY A 647 -0.02 -8.38 0.01
N TRP A 648 1.15 -8.58 0.61
CA TRP A 648 1.45 -8.02 1.93
C TRP A 648 1.65 -6.51 1.88
N SER A 649 1.23 -5.82 2.94
CA SER A 649 1.27 -4.36 3.01
C SER A 649 2.34 -3.86 3.97
N ILE A 650 3.20 -2.95 3.50
CA ILE A 650 4.17 -2.22 4.33
C ILE A 650 3.43 -1.29 5.28
N ILE A 651 3.84 -1.27 6.55
CA ILE A 651 3.13 -0.57 7.63
C ILE A 651 3.18 0.95 7.46
N ALA A 652 4.38 1.55 7.45
CA ALA A 652 4.54 2.99 7.49
C ALA A 652 5.87 3.43 6.89
N THR A 653 6.00 4.72 6.60
CA THR A 653 7.32 5.30 6.36
C THR A 653 8.20 5.19 7.62
N GLY A 654 9.51 5.01 7.43
CA GLY A 654 10.48 4.87 8.54
C GLY A 654 10.77 3.45 9.00
N HIS A 655 10.01 2.46 8.53
CA HIS A 655 10.37 1.05 8.56
C HIS A 655 9.75 0.34 7.36
N SER A 656 10.10 -0.92 7.11
CA SER A 656 9.52 -1.71 6.00
C SER A 656 8.97 -3.06 6.46
N ALA A 657 8.59 -3.16 7.74
CA ALA A 657 7.82 -4.29 8.23
C ALA A 657 6.45 -4.34 7.52
N ILE A 658 5.94 -5.56 7.34
CA ILE A 658 4.70 -5.87 6.65
C ILE A 658 3.74 -6.62 7.56
N ASP A 659 2.44 -6.43 7.35
CA ASP A 659 1.40 -7.24 7.98
C ASP A 659 0.19 -7.40 7.05
N VAL A 660 -0.89 -7.97 7.60
CA VAL A 660 -2.13 -8.30 6.89
C VAL A 660 -3.21 -7.21 6.96
N PHE A 661 -2.93 -6.04 7.54
CA PHE A 661 -3.91 -4.95 7.71
C PHE A 661 -4.52 -4.50 6.38
N GLY A 662 -3.75 -4.56 5.29
CA GLY A 662 -4.22 -4.28 3.94
C GLY A 662 -5.51 -5.04 3.56
N SER A 663 -5.80 -6.18 4.18
CA SER A 663 -7.05 -6.93 3.98
C SER A 663 -8.30 -6.06 4.13
N ASN A 664 -8.28 -5.11 5.07
CA ASN A 664 -9.38 -4.16 5.30
C ASN A 664 -9.78 -3.37 4.03
N ALA A 665 -8.84 -3.11 3.13
CA ALA A 665 -9.10 -2.28 1.95
C ALA A 665 -9.81 -3.01 0.80
N TYR A 666 -9.76 -4.35 0.73
CA TYR A 666 -10.12 -5.04 -0.52
C TYR A 666 -11.59 -4.87 -0.90
N TYR A 667 -12.49 -4.74 0.08
CA TYR A 667 -13.91 -4.49 -0.17
C TYR A 667 -14.12 -3.14 -0.85
N GLU A 668 -13.51 -2.07 -0.34
CA GLU A 668 -13.64 -0.74 -0.96
C GLU A 668 -12.95 -0.66 -2.32
N LEU A 669 -11.81 -1.34 -2.50
CA LEU A 669 -11.17 -1.46 -3.82
C LEU A 669 -12.06 -2.23 -4.81
N PHE A 670 -12.76 -3.29 -4.36
CA PHE A 670 -13.73 -3.98 -5.20
C PHE A 670 -14.88 -3.05 -5.61
N ARG A 671 -15.38 -2.22 -4.69
CA ARG A 671 -16.37 -1.18 -5.03
C ARG A 671 -15.83 -0.17 -6.02
N GLN A 672 -14.56 0.25 -5.92
CA GLN A 672 -13.96 1.12 -6.93
C GLN A 672 -13.91 0.47 -8.30
N TYR A 673 -13.57 -0.82 -8.39
CA TYR A 673 -13.68 -1.57 -9.64
C TYR A 673 -15.12 -1.56 -10.18
N VAL A 674 -16.12 -1.83 -9.34
CA VAL A 674 -17.53 -1.83 -9.78
C VAL A 674 -17.96 -0.44 -10.28
N ARG A 675 -17.56 0.63 -9.59
CA ARG A 675 -17.86 2.02 -9.97
C ARG A 675 -17.20 2.42 -11.29
N THR A 676 -15.90 2.13 -11.45
CA THR A 676 -15.07 2.70 -12.52
C THR A 676 -14.84 1.77 -13.71
N GLY A 677 -14.98 0.46 -13.51
CA GLY A 677 -14.54 -0.57 -14.47
C GLY A 677 -13.02 -0.76 -14.56
N ASN A 678 -12.22 -0.02 -13.79
CA ASN A 678 -10.77 -0.11 -13.87
C ASN A 678 -10.27 -1.40 -13.17
N SER A 679 -9.70 -2.31 -13.96
CA SER A 679 -9.23 -3.63 -13.51
C SER A 679 -8.07 -3.57 -12.51
N ALA A 680 -7.38 -2.43 -12.39
CA ALA A 680 -6.30 -2.28 -11.43
C ALA A 680 -6.78 -2.44 -9.99
N TYR A 681 -7.95 -1.86 -9.67
CA TYR A 681 -8.58 -2.00 -8.36
C TYR A 681 -8.98 -3.45 -8.08
N LEU A 682 -9.52 -4.16 -9.07
CA LEU A 682 -9.87 -5.57 -8.94
C LEU A 682 -8.64 -6.44 -8.69
N THR A 683 -7.53 -6.13 -9.37
CA THR A 683 -6.28 -6.88 -9.25
C THR A 683 -5.71 -6.76 -7.84
N VAL A 684 -5.59 -5.53 -7.31
CA VAL A 684 -5.10 -5.35 -5.93
C VAL A 684 -6.11 -5.82 -4.88
N SER A 685 -7.41 -5.65 -5.12
CA SER A 685 -8.46 -6.24 -4.27
C SER A 685 -8.29 -7.76 -4.16
N ARG A 686 -8.02 -8.47 -5.27
CA ARG A 686 -7.76 -9.92 -5.25
C ARG A 686 -6.44 -10.29 -4.58
N LEU A 687 -5.39 -9.48 -4.69
CA LEU A 687 -4.14 -9.72 -3.96
C LEU A 687 -4.38 -9.64 -2.44
N LEU A 688 -5.05 -8.58 -1.99
CA LEU A 688 -5.38 -8.38 -0.58
C LEU A 688 -6.35 -9.44 -0.06
N GLU A 689 -7.34 -9.85 -0.85
CA GLU A 689 -8.27 -10.92 -0.48
C GLU A 689 -7.54 -12.28 -0.37
N ASN A 690 -6.76 -12.65 -1.39
CA ASN A 690 -6.29 -14.02 -1.53
C ASN A 690 -4.90 -14.26 -0.95
N ASN A 691 -3.95 -13.39 -1.25
CA ASN A 691 -2.57 -13.60 -0.86
C ASN A 691 -2.41 -13.45 0.66
N LEU A 692 -3.12 -12.49 1.27
CA LEU A 692 -3.06 -12.32 2.73
C LEU A 692 -3.66 -13.50 3.50
N ARG A 693 -4.62 -14.24 2.93
CA ARG A 693 -5.11 -15.48 3.56
C ARG A 693 -4.03 -16.56 3.65
N SER A 694 -3.01 -16.50 2.80
CA SER A 694 -1.85 -17.40 2.92
C SER A 694 -1.06 -17.17 4.21
N ALA A 695 -1.27 -16.06 4.91
CA ALA A 695 -0.67 -15.77 6.20
C ALA A 695 -1.22 -16.64 7.34
N MET A 696 -2.35 -17.33 7.13
CA MET A 696 -2.98 -18.23 8.10
C MET A 696 -2.59 -19.69 7.87
N ASP A 697 -2.57 -20.53 8.90
CA ASP A 697 -2.30 -21.96 8.77
C ASP A 697 -3.53 -22.81 8.38
N LEU A 698 -4.28 -22.37 7.36
CA LEU A 698 -5.45 -23.10 6.88
C LEU A 698 -5.15 -24.52 6.36
N SER A 699 -3.88 -24.81 6.06
CA SER A 699 -3.44 -26.12 5.60
C SER A 699 -2.94 -27.06 6.73
N GLY A 700 -2.74 -26.53 7.94
CA GLY A 700 -2.16 -27.27 9.08
C GLY A 700 -0.67 -27.61 8.91
N LYS A 701 0.07 -26.87 8.09
CA LYS A 701 1.49 -27.15 7.76
C LYS A 701 2.48 -26.27 8.52
N ARG A 702 2.02 -25.26 9.27
CA ARG A 702 2.87 -24.27 9.97
C ARG A 702 2.97 -24.51 11.47
N ASP A 703 2.34 -25.57 11.96
CA ASP A 703 2.31 -25.96 13.37
C ASP A 703 1.78 -24.81 14.25
N TYR A 704 0.87 -24.02 13.71
CA TYR A 704 0.13 -23.05 14.52
C TYR A 704 -0.90 -23.79 15.34
N ARG A 705 -1.13 -23.32 16.57
CA ARG A 705 -2.09 -23.95 17.49
C ARG A 705 -3.49 -24.04 16.89
N TYR A 706 -3.86 -23.03 16.12
CA TYR A 706 -5.15 -22.91 15.45
C TYR A 706 -4.97 -22.39 14.03
N PRO A 707 -5.79 -22.85 13.06
CA PRO A 707 -5.61 -22.53 11.65
C PRO A 707 -5.81 -21.05 11.31
N GLY A 708 -6.60 -20.31 12.11
CA GLY A 708 -6.90 -18.90 11.88
C GLY A 708 -5.77 -17.94 12.30
N PHE A 709 -4.70 -18.44 12.92
CA PHE A 709 -3.61 -17.59 13.38
C PHE A 709 -2.75 -17.08 12.24
N SER A 710 -2.28 -15.84 12.38
CA SER A 710 -1.33 -15.19 11.50
C SER A 710 -0.39 -14.31 12.31
N LEU A 711 0.75 -13.96 11.70
CA LEU A 711 1.84 -13.21 12.33
C LEU A 711 1.63 -11.70 12.21
N GLU A 712 2.10 -11.00 13.23
CA GLU A 712 2.19 -9.54 13.24
C GLU A 712 3.57 -9.02 12.78
N ALA A 713 3.56 -7.89 12.07
CA ALA A 713 4.73 -7.09 11.68
C ALA A 713 5.99 -7.90 11.33
N CYS A 714 5.98 -8.55 10.17
CA CYS A 714 7.10 -9.32 9.63
C CYS A 714 8.10 -8.41 8.90
N ASN A 715 9.39 -8.63 9.06
CA ASN A 715 10.41 -8.05 8.18
C ASN A 715 10.68 -8.95 6.98
N THR A 716 10.71 -8.33 5.80
CA THR A 716 11.06 -8.99 4.53
C THR A 716 11.93 -8.11 3.65
N ALA A 717 11.81 -6.78 3.80
CA ALA A 717 12.48 -5.80 2.96
C ALA A 717 14.02 -5.87 3.01
N ASP A 718 14.60 -6.25 4.13
CA ASP A 718 16.05 -6.39 4.28
C ASP A 718 16.58 -7.76 3.80
N MET A 719 15.74 -8.60 3.19
CA MET A 719 16.07 -10.00 2.86
C MET A 719 16.37 -10.89 4.08
N ILE A 720 15.93 -10.47 5.26
CA ILE A 720 16.01 -11.24 6.50
C ILE A 720 14.66 -11.23 7.20
N PHE A 721 14.22 -12.41 7.63
CA PHE A 721 12.95 -12.60 8.32
C PHE A 721 13.10 -12.48 9.83
N TYR A 722 12.20 -11.69 10.41
CA TYR A 722 11.80 -11.71 11.82
C TYR A 722 10.36 -11.18 11.88
N THR A 723 9.68 -11.34 13.01
CA THR A 723 8.29 -10.91 13.22
C THR A 723 8.19 -10.19 14.56
N ALA A 724 7.08 -9.48 14.81
CA ALA A 724 6.83 -8.94 16.13
C ALA A 724 6.73 -10.07 17.15
N GLU A 725 7.50 -9.90 18.21
CA GLU A 725 7.78 -10.92 19.22
C GLU A 725 8.16 -12.25 18.56
N ASN A 726 8.16 -13.36 19.29
CA ASN A 726 8.43 -14.66 18.69
C ASN A 726 7.14 -15.30 18.13
N GLY A 727 6.46 -14.58 17.23
CA GLY A 727 5.22 -14.99 16.58
C GLY A 727 3.96 -14.65 17.38
N VAL A 728 3.62 -13.36 17.42
CA VAL A 728 2.40 -12.86 18.07
C VAL A 728 1.22 -12.79 17.11
N TRP A 729 0.06 -13.20 17.62
CA TRP A 729 -1.25 -12.85 17.05
C TRP A 729 -1.91 -11.78 17.92
N LEU A 730 -2.60 -10.85 17.25
CA LEU A 730 -3.37 -9.78 17.85
C LEU A 730 -4.83 -9.86 17.35
N PRO A 731 -5.84 -9.51 18.17
CA PRO A 731 -7.26 -9.63 17.79
C PRO A 731 -7.65 -8.96 16.47
N TRP A 732 -7.06 -7.81 16.16
CA TRP A 732 -7.33 -7.10 14.91
C TRP A 732 -7.02 -7.91 13.66
N ILE A 733 -6.06 -8.85 13.71
CA ILE A 733 -5.66 -9.68 12.57
C ILE A 733 -6.87 -10.49 12.07
N SER A 734 -7.60 -11.12 12.98
CA SER A 734 -8.79 -11.89 12.64
C SER A 734 -9.93 -11.00 12.14
N ALA A 735 -10.14 -9.84 12.78
CA ALA A 735 -11.16 -8.88 12.34
C ALA A 735 -10.86 -8.34 10.92
N ALA A 736 -9.59 -8.10 10.60
CA ALA A 736 -9.16 -7.63 9.28
C ALA A 736 -9.45 -8.65 8.16
N PHE A 737 -9.44 -9.95 8.48
CA PHE A 737 -9.85 -10.98 7.53
C PHE A 737 -11.38 -11.07 7.39
N ILE A 738 -12.12 -10.95 8.48
CA ILE A 738 -13.57 -11.19 8.52
C ILE A 738 -14.38 -9.99 8.04
N GLU A 739 -14.14 -8.78 8.55
CA GLU A 739 -14.95 -7.59 8.24
C GLU A 739 -15.22 -7.42 6.73
N PRO A 740 -14.20 -7.39 5.85
CA PRO A 740 -14.44 -7.16 4.42
C PRO A 740 -15.17 -8.34 3.75
N MET A 741 -15.10 -9.57 4.29
CA MET A 741 -15.87 -10.72 3.78
C MET A 741 -17.35 -10.56 4.08
N LEU A 742 -17.66 -10.13 5.30
CA LEU A 742 -19.02 -9.85 5.71
C LEU A 742 -19.61 -8.70 4.90
N ARG A 743 -18.86 -7.60 4.71
CA ARG A 743 -19.31 -6.46 3.88
C ARG A 743 -19.55 -6.86 2.42
N LEU A 744 -18.69 -7.70 1.83
CA LEU A 744 -18.96 -8.27 0.50
C LEU A 744 -20.24 -9.11 0.50
N ASN A 745 -20.43 -9.95 1.52
CA ASN A 745 -21.60 -10.81 1.59
C ASN A 745 -22.90 -10.02 1.78
N ASP A 746 -22.88 -9.01 2.64
CA ASP A 746 -24.07 -8.21 2.93
C ASP A 746 -24.43 -7.30 1.74
N THR A 747 -23.44 -6.85 0.97
CA THR A 747 -23.67 -5.99 -0.20
C THR A 747 -23.99 -6.79 -1.47
N PHE A 748 -23.29 -7.90 -1.71
CA PHE A 748 -23.34 -8.64 -2.98
C PHE A 748 -23.78 -10.11 -2.83
N GLY A 749 -24.08 -10.57 -1.62
CA GLY A 749 -24.52 -11.94 -1.34
C GLY A 749 -23.44 -13.01 -1.49
N GLN A 750 -22.15 -12.63 -1.53
CA GLN A 750 -21.01 -13.55 -1.64
C GLN A 750 -19.79 -13.04 -0.86
N MET A 751 -18.96 -13.93 -0.31
CA MET A 751 -17.75 -13.59 0.43
C MET A 751 -16.46 -13.48 -0.41
N SER A 752 -16.55 -13.66 -1.74
CA SER A 752 -15.38 -13.64 -2.63
C SER A 752 -15.58 -12.80 -3.88
N THR A 753 -14.58 -11.96 -4.19
CA THR A 753 -14.57 -11.16 -5.41
C THR A 753 -14.46 -12.03 -6.66
N LEU A 754 -13.78 -13.18 -6.57
CA LEU A 754 -13.67 -14.13 -7.68
C LEU A 754 -15.03 -14.75 -8.01
N THR A 755 -15.77 -15.18 -6.99
CA THR A 755 -17.12 -15.75 -7.19
C THR A 755 -18.06 -14.69 -7.78
N LEU A 756 -18.00 -13.46 -7.27
CA LEU A 756 -18.81 -12.34 -7.79
C LEU A 756 -18.57 -12.07 -9.27
N THR A 757 -17.30 -11.92 -9.67
CA THR A 757 -16.92 -11.61 -11.05
C THR A 757 -17.11 -12.77 -12.04
N LYS A 758 -17.28 -14.00 -11.54
CA LYS A 758 -17.72 -15.14 -12.37
C LYS A 758 -19.23 -15.20 -12.54
N LYS A 759 -19.98 -14.79 -11.51
CA LYS A 759 -21.43 -14.92 -11.45
C LYS A 759 -22.18 -13.75 -12.08
N TYR A 760 -21.62 -12.55 -11.97
CA TYR A 760 -22.29 -11.30 -12.36
C TYR A 760 -21.42 -10.48 -13.31
N ASP A 761 -22.06 -9.87 -14.31
CA ASP A 761 -21.44 -8.86 -15.17
C ASP A 761 -21.27 -7.52 -14.42
N PRO A 762 -20.45 -6.59 -14.95
CA PRO A 762 -20.22 -5.29 -14.31
C PRO A 762 -21.49 -4.46 -14.04
N ASP A 763 -22.48 -4.52 -14.93
CA ASP A 763 -23.71 -3.73 -14.77
C ASP A 763 -24.62 -4.28 -13.67
N THR A 764 -24.68 -5.60 -13.53
CA THR A 764 -25.36 -6.28 -12.43
C THR A 764 -24.69 -5.94 -11.11
N LEU A 765 -23.36 -5.97 -11.04
CA LEU A 765 -22.61 -5.57 -9.85
C LEU A 765 -22.88 -4.09 -9.49
N ARG A 766 -22.95 -3.19 -10.47
CA ARG A 766 -23.30 -1.77 -10.24
C ARG A 766 -24.71 -1.61 -9.67
N LYS A 767 -25.69 -2.36 -10.20
CA LYS A 767 -27.07 -2.36 -9.67
C LYS A 767 -27.13 -2.86 -8.23
N MET A 768 -26.40 -3.92 -7.90
CA MET A 768 -26.32 -4.44 -6.52
C MET A 768 -25.68 -3.43 -5.58
N LEU A 769 -24.62 -2.75 -6.01
CA LEU A 769 -23.94 -1.72 -5.23
C LEU A 769 -24.85 -0.51 -4.94
N ASN A 770 -25.72 -0.13 -5.88
CA ASN A 770 -26.62 1.02 -5.77
C ASN A 770 -28.01 0.69 -5.20
N GLY A 771 -28.35 -0.61 -5.13
CA GLY A 771 -29.69 -1.09 -4.78
C GLY A 771 -29.89 -1.45 -3.31
N ASN A 772 -28.88 -1.23 -2.47
CA ASN A 772 -28.90 -1.48 -1.03
C ASN A 772 -28.80 -0.20 -0.21
#